data_AF-A0A968NNE1-F1
#
_entry.id   AF-A0A968NNE1-F1
#
_cell.length_a   1.000
_cell.length_b   1.000
_cell.length_c   1.000
_cell.angle_alpha   90.00
_cell.angle_beta   90.00
_cell.angle_gamma   90.00
#
_symmetry.space_group_name_H-M   'P 1'
#
loop_
_entity.id
_entity.type
_entity.pdbx_description
1 polymer ?
#
loop_
_entity_poly.entity_id
_entity_poly.type
_entity_poly.pdbx_seq_one_letter_code
_entity_poly.pdbx_strand_id
1 'polypeptide(L)'
;TLFIVVDEVSQYVYQNNSRMLKLQSFVSDLGQKLKGRVWLLATGQQKLEDSEDESSIGKLKDRFPPKLRVHLAPTNIRDVVHKRLLKKALSKEAQLRSLFGQHRSDLKLYGYKCDSITEEDFLEVYPMLPGYVDLLMQITSNLRTRSTRVKGDDHAIRGLLQLLGELFREQKLGERELGELVTLDAIYEVQQSALDADVQNTLARLFSHEDVINDDMARKVAKGVALLELIQEQEATTANLVSRCLYSRLGMVNNEPVVTQALEKLRNLGLLSYSDKLGYKIQSSAGQEWQRERDAYSVIPDAISLIVAEKLKSLLGSVEPRPRYKNKSFPFAAYYSDGRQRQDERLQGANDPAVLTVDFRYLANKEERNPTIWVQTSDSGNFRNRLIWVVGKDSSLTNPIRELVRSRHIISKYEGRTQSLNRDKQRLLFEEQSRSDKLEQDVKDAIAQAFMDGEIFFRGRQIDKQQHGTTFTALLQKVGESVLPDLYSHYIDIAVTPSELGQLLEQDLSGPSHKFMKEGLGILELDAGKYIPTCSGEVPDRIYKYIQQQNGISGSVLLNHFGASPYGYPADVVKACLVGLLRGSKLRIRPEAGPEITSVRDPGAKDMFTKDRDLKRADLLPPNETNITPRDRIAICKFFQEFLRVEIDRENDAIADKAFEQFPALAKRLQEVERRYNKLPNTPDLPGNLQKLQSALEKCTRSRQVEDTVIQIKKNLDTLRDGVQELGIIQTDLSENAVQAVARAVNIQKIK
;
A
#
# COMPACT_ATOMS: atom_id res chain seq x y z
N THR A 1 -49.66 72.59 10.72
CA THR A 1 -49.67 71.14 10.46
C THR A 1 -49.39 70.42 11.75
N LEU A 2 -50.26 69.49 12.15
CA LEU A 2 -50.09 68.72 13.39
C LEU A 2 -49.38 67.39 13.07
N PHE A 3 -48.42 67.00 13.89
CA PHE A 3 -47.76 65.71 13.81
C PHE A 3 -48.18 64.85 15.00
N ILE A 4 -48.69 63.66 14.73
CA ILE A 4 -49.02 62.65 15.73
C ILE A 4 -48.02 61.52 15.54
N VAL A 5 -47.21 61.25 16.57
CA VAL A 5 -46.24 60.17 16.55
C VAL A 5 -46.72 59.09 17.52
N VAL A 6 -46.93 57.89 17.02
CA VAL A 6 -47.27 56.71 17.81
C VAL A 6 -46.05 55.81 17.82
N ASP A 7 -45.39 55.74 18.97
CA ASP A 7 -44.24 54.87 19.15
C ASP A 7 -44.73 53.43 19.42
N GLU A 8 -44.10 52.49 18.73
CA GLU A 8 -44.26 51.05 18.90
C GLU A 8 -45.72 50.55 18.75
N VAL A 9 -46.32 50.88 17.60
CA VAL A 9 -47.70 50.50 17.26
C VAL A 9 -47.91 48.99 17.30
N SER A 10 -46.90 48.20 16.93
CA SER A 10 -46.91 46.73 17.03
C SER A 10 -47.25 46.25 18.44
N GLN A 11 -46.67 46.87 19.46
CA GLN A 11 -46.89 46.49 20.86
C GLN A 11 -48.27 46.95 21.36
N TYR A 12 -48.74 48.13 20.93
CA TYR A 12 -50.08 48.61 21.29
C TYR A 12 -51.20 47.67 20.79
N VAL A 13 -51.01 47.12 19.58
CA VAL A 13 -51.98 46.28 18.88
C VAL A 13 -51.80 44.78 19.15
N TYR A 14 -50.68 44.37 19.75
CA TYR A 14 -50.28 42.96 19.95
C TYR A 14 -51.42 42.07 20.46
N GLN A 15 -51.86 41.13 19.61
CA GLN A 15 -52.91 40.14 19.85
C GLN A 15 -54.28 40.71 20.29
N ASN A 16 -54.54 42.01 20.13
CA ASN A 16 -55.79 42.64 20.54
C ASN A 16 -56.50 43.34 19.36
N ASN A 17 -57.40 42.60 18.71
CA ASN A 17 -58.18 43.08 17.56
C ASN A 17 -59.04 44.32 17.87
N SER A 18 -59.47 44.52 19.13
CA SER A 18 -60.24 45.73 19.49
C SER A 18 -59.38 46.99 19.40
N ARG A 19 -58.12 46.92 19.86
CA ARG A 19 -57.18 48.06 19.79
C ARG A 19 -56.77 48.36 18.35
N MET A 20 -56.57 47.33 17.54
CA MET A 20 -56.35 47.46 16.10
C MET A 20 -57.49 48.25 15.42
N LEU A 21 -58.74 47.83 15.64
CA LEU A 21 -59.92 48.47 15.05
C LEU A 21 -60.05 49.93 15.51
N LYS A 22 -59.78 50.22 16.79
CA LYS A 22 -59.76 51.60 17.29
C LYS A 22 -58.70 52.46 16.59
N LEU A 23 -57.51 51.91 16.38
CA LEU A 23 -56.44 52.62 15.65
C LEU A 23 -56.84 52.85 14.19
N GLN A 24 -57.42 51.86 13.52
CA GLN A 24 -57.95 52.02 12.14
C GLN A 24 -59.01 53.12 12.06
N SER A 25 -59.99 53.10 12.97
CA SER A 25 -61.03 54.14 13.04
C SER A 25 -60.41 55.51 13.30
N PHE A 26 -59.42 55.60 14.19
CA PHE A 26 -58.70 56.83 14.47
C PHE A 26 -57.99 57.39 13.23
N VAL A 27 -57.22 56.56 12.51
CA VAL A 27 -56.56 56.99 11.26
C VAL A 27 -57.59 57.43 10.21
N SER A 28 -58.71 56.72 10.09
CA SER A 28 -59.79 57.06 9.15
C SER A 28 -60.46 58.40 9.50
N ASP A 29 -60.76 58.62 10.77
CA ASP A 29 -61.37 59.85 11.28
C ASP A 29 -60.45 61.06 11.07
N LEU A 30 -59.14 60.89 11.31
CA LEU A 30 -58.13 61.92 11.03
C LEU A 30 -58.13 62.28 9.54
N GLY A 31 -58.15 61.29 8.65
CA GLY A 31 -58.21 61.50 7.20
C GLY A 31 -59.47 62.25 6.76
N GLN A 32 -60.64 61.82 7.24
CA GLN A 32 -61.94 62.38 6.84
C GLN A 32 -62.17 63.80 7.39
N LYS A 33 -61.92 64.02 8.69
CA LYS A 33 -62.23 65.30 9.36
C LYS A 33 -61.18 66.36 9.08
N LEU A 34 -59.90 65.98 9.05
CA LEU A 34 -58.79 66.95 9.00
C LEU A 34 -58.23 67.15 7.60
N LYS A 35 -58.71 66.38 6.59
CA LYS A 35 -58.45 66.56 5.14
C LYS A 35 -56.97 66.86 4.83
N GLY A 36 -56.06 66.06 5.38
CA GLY A 36 -54.61 66.17 5.11
C GLY A 36 -53.84 67.23 5.91
N ARG A 37 -54.45 67.88 6.91
CA ARG A 37 -53.75 68.84 7.79
C ARG A 37 -52.93 68.21 8.94
N VAL A 38 -52.96 66.88 9.04
CA VAL A 38 -52.28 66.08 10.08
C VAL A 38 -51.41 65.00 9.45
N TRP A 39 -50.21 64.84 9.98
CA TRP A 39 -49.31 63.72 9.70
C TRP A 39 -49.35 62.73 10.85
N LEU A 40 -49.56 61.45 10.53
CA LEU A 40 -49.46 60.35 11.49
C LEU A 40 -48.19 59.55 11.18
N LEU A 41 -47.29 59.47 12.15
CA LEU A 41 -46.10 58.63 12.11
C LEU A 41 -46.29 57.48 13.09
N ALA A 42 -46.02 56.27 12.63
CA ALA A 42 -46.09 55.05 13.42
C ALA A 42 -44.77 54.31 13.32
N THR A 43 -44.20 53.90 14.45
CA THR A 43 -43.02 53.01 14.47
C THR A 43 -43.46 51.60 14.84
N GLY A 44 -42.70 50.59 14.39
CA GLY A 44 -42.93 49.19 14.73
C GLY A 44 -41.68 48.35 14.53
N GLN A 45 -41.62 47.19 15.19
CA GLN A 45 -40.40 46.34 15.23
C GLN A 45 -40.15 45.59 13.92
N GLN A 46 -41.22 45.24 13.19
CA GLN A 46 -41.14 44.48 11.95
C GLN A 46 -41.57 45.33 10.77
N LYS A 47 -41.06 45.02 9.57
CA LYS A 47 -41.57 45.65 8.36
C LYS A 47 -43.03 45.25 8.22
N LEU A 48 -43.88 46.24 7.93
CA LEU A 48 -45.30 46.04 7.65
C LEU A 48 -45.58 45.08 6.47
N GLU A 49 -44.56 44.78 5.67
CA GLU A 49 -44.62 43.90 4.50
C GLU A 49 -44.36 42.43 4.87
N ASP A 50 -43.59 42.20 5.93
CA ASP A 50 -43.20 40.87 6.41
C ASP A 50 -44.24 40.29 7.40
N SER A 51 -45.23 41.08 7.81
CA SER A 51 -46.34 40.62 8.66
C SER A 51 -47.40 39.89 7.84
N GLU A 52 -47.82 38.71 8.30
CA GLU A 52 -48.92 37.93 7.71
C GLU A 52 -50.19 38.80 7.55
N ASP A 53 -50.88 38.68 6.41
CA ASP A 53 -52.07 39.50 6.12
C ASP A 53 -53.22 39.24 7.13
N GLU A 54 -53.25 38.08 7.80
CA GLU A 54 -54.21 37.77 8.87
C GLU A 54 -53.85 38.39 10.24
N SER A 55 -52.60 38.81 10.43
CA SER A 55 -52.16 39.43 11.68
C SER A 55 -52.86 40.78 11.92
N SER A 56 -53.01 41.16 13.19
CA SER A 56 -53.60 42.46 13.55
C SER A 56 -52.81 43.66 12.97
N ILE A 57 -51.55 43.46 12.57
CA ILE A 57 -50.70 44.48 11.92
C ILE A 57 -50.88 44.46 10.40
N GLY A 58 -51.03 43.29 9.77
CA GLY A 58 -51.28 43.14 8.33
C GLY A 58 -52.55 43.87 7.87
N LYS A 59 -53.61 43.90 8.70
CA LYS A 59 -54.85 44.65 8.43
C LYS A 59 -54.67 46.17 8.42
N LEU A 60 -53.58 46.71 8.99
CA LEU A 60 -53.24 48.14 8.96
C LEU A 60 -52.45 48.53 7.69
N LYS A 61 -51.97 47.56 6.91
CA LYS A 61 -51.11 47.74 5.74
C LYS A 61 -51.69 48.69 4.69
N ASP A 62 -53.00 48.63 4.45
CA ASP A 62 -53.70 49.49 3.50
C ASP A 62 -53.83 50.95 3.96
N ARG A 63 -53.63 51.23 5.26
CA ARG A 63 -53.70 52.58 5.83
C ARG A 63 -52.37 53.32 5.79
N PHE A 64 -51.26 52.60 5.59
CA PHE A 64 -49.93 53.17 5.39
C PHE A 64 -49.48 52.90 3.96
N PRO A 65 -49.65 53.85 3.02
CA PRO A 65 -49.32 53.66 1.61
C PRO A 65 -47.84 53.28 1.43
N PRO A 66 -47.50 52.34 0.52
CA PRO A 66 -46.11 51.90 0.31
C PRO A 66 -45.11 53.04 0.07
N LYS A 67 -45.53 54.10 -0.64
CA LYS A 67 -44.70 55.29 -0.94
C LYS A 67 -44.26 56.10 0.30
N LEU A 68 -44.92 55.91 1.44
CA LEU A 68 -44.64 56.62 2.68
C LEU A 68 -44.05 55.71 3.77
N ARG A 69 -43.80 54.43 3.46
CA ARG A 69 -43.17 53.48 4.38
C ARG A 69 -41.66 53.71 4.35
N VAL A 70 -41.08 53.97 5.51
CA VAL A 70 -39.63 54.15 5.66
C VAL A 70 -39.08 52.94 6.40
N HIS A 71 -38.31 52.10 5.70
CA HIS A 71 -37.63 50.96 6.29
C HIS A 71 -36.21 51.34 6.70
N LEU A 72 -35.83 50.99 7.92
CA LEU A 72 -34.44 51.11 8.37
C LEU A 72 -33.67 49.89 7.86
N ALA A 73 -32.86 50.08 6.81
CA ALA A 73 -32.01 49.04 6.26
C ALA A 73 -30.64 48.99 6.97
N PRO A 74 -29.96 47.83 7.03
CA PRO A 74 -28.59 47.73 7.55
C PRO A 74 -27.57 48.62 6.82
N THR A 75 -27.81 48.96 5.55
CA THR A 75 -26.98 49.93 4.81
C THR A 75 -26.98 51.32 5.47
N ASN A 76 -28.05 51.69 6.17
CA ASN A 76 -28.13 52.95 6.91
C ASN A 76 -27.22 52.97 8.14
N ILE A 77 -26.66 51.84 8.58
CA ILE A 77 -25.78 51.77 9.75
C ILE A 77 -24.48 52.50 9.47
N ARG A 78 -23.89 52.30 8.28
CA ARG A 78 -22.66 52.98 7.87
C ARG A 78 -22.87 54.49 7.92
N ASP A 79 -23.94 54.96 7.30
CA ASP A 79 -24.36 56.37 7.33
C ASP A 79 -24.55 56.90 8.75
N VAL A 80 -25.20 56.14 9.64
CA VAL A 80 -25.41 56.55 11.03
C VAL A 80 -24.09 56.62 11.79
N VAL A 81 -23.21 55.62 11.64
CA VAL A 81 -21.88 55.63 12.27
C VAL A 81 -21.06 56.82 11.76
N HIS A 82 -21.00 57.02 10.44
CA HIS A 82 -20.21 58.09 9.82
C HIS A 82 -20.76 59.48 10.19
N LYS A 83 -22.06 59.72 9.98
CA LYS A 83 -22.67 61.05 10.13
C LYS A 83 -22.97 61.43 11.58
N ARG A 84 -23.14 60.46 12.48
CA ARG A 84 -23.54 60.71 13.87
C ARG A 84 -22.41 60.51 14.88
N LEU A 85 -21.61 59.44 14.73
CA LEU A 85 -20.53 59.13 15.68
C LEU A 85 -19.18 59.68 15.23
N LEU A 86 -18.89 59.60 13.93
CA LEU A 86 -17.57 59.96 13.38
C LEU A 86 -17.54 61.34 12.73
N LYS A 87 -18.59 62.15 12.84
CA LYS A 87 -18.60 63.48 12.23
C LYS A 87 -17.41 64.31 12.72
N LYS A 88 -16.60 64.81 11.78
CA LYS A 88 -15.40 65.58 12.08
C LYS A 88 -15.71 67.03 12.39
N ALA A 89 -14.87 67.63 13.22
CA ALA A 89 -14.84 69.07 13.39
C ALA A 89 -14.19 69.69 12.13
N LEU A 90 -14.84 70.69 11.54
CA LEU A 90 -14.38 71.36 10.32
C LEU A 90 -12.93 71.86 10.42
N SER A 91 -12.50 72.30 11.61
CA SER A 91 -11.14 72.78 11.87
C SER A 91 -10.05 71.70 11.78
N LYS A 92 -10.41 70.41 11.81
CA LYS A 92 -9.47 69.28 11.79
C LYS A 92 -9.44 68.52 10.46
N GLU A 93 -10.39 68.75 9.57
CA GLU A 93 -10.49 68.04 8.29
C GLU A 93 -9.26 68.29 7.39
N ALA A 94 -8.79 69.53 7.28
CA ALA A 94 -7.63 69.86 6.45
C ALA A 94 -6.35 69.13 6.92
N GLN A 95 -6.17 68.99 8.24
CA GLN A 95 -5.03 68.27 8.82
C GLN A 95 -5.12 66.76 8.50
N LEU A 96 -6.32 66.17 8.59
CA LEU A 96 -6.55 64.77 8.25
C LEU A 96 -6.36 64.49 6.75
N ARG A 97 -6.82 65.38 5.86
CA ARG A 97 -6.57 65.28 4.41
C ARG A 97 -5.08 65.28 4.09
N SER A 98 -4.32 66.19 4.73
CA SER A 98 -2.87 66.23 4.58
C SER A 98 -2.19 64.94 5.06
N LEU A 99 -2.58 64.41 6.22
CA LEU A 99 -2.04 63.15 6.75
C LEU A 99 -2.37 61.96 5.84
N PHE A 100 -3.59 61.91 5.29
CA PHE A 100 -3.97 60.91 4.31
C PHE A 100 -3.12 61.01 3.05
N GLY A 101 -2.95 62.21 2.49
CA GLY A 101 -2.12 62.42 1.29
C GLY A 101 -0.67 61.97 1.48
N GLN A 102 -0.10 62.18 2.67
CA GLN A 102 1.27 61.77 3.00
C GLN A 102 1.42 60.25 3.15
N HIS A 103 0.44 59.58 3.78
CA HIS A 103 0.56 58.16 4.18
C HIS A 103 -0.40 57.22 3.44
N ARG A 104 -1.01 57.68 2.33
CA ARG A 104 -2.00 56.90 1.56
C ARG A 104 -1.46 55.55 1.12
N SER A 105 -0.21 55.51 0.64
CA SER A 105 0.43 54.29 0.13
C SER A 105 0.58 53.25 1.24
N ASP A 106 1.08 53.66 2.41
CA ASP A 106 1.25 52.77 3.57
C ASP A 106 -0.10 52.26 4.07
N LEU A 107 -1.10 53.14 4.16
CA LEU A 107 -2.46 52.78 4.55
C LEU A 107 -3.09 51.75 3.61
N LYS A 108 -2.87 51.88 2.29
CA LYS A 108 -3.35 50.90 1.30
C LYS A 108 -2.70 49.54 1.45
N LEU A 109 -1.41 49.48 1.76
CA LEU A 109 -0.64 48.23 1.84
C LEU A 109 -0.88 47.48 3.15
N TYR A 110 -0.91 48.23 4.26
CA TYR A 110 -0.87 47.69 5.61
C TYR A 110 -2.17 47.89 6.41
N GLY A 111 -3.12 48.66 5.92
CA GLY A 111 -4.44 48.81 6.53
C GLY A 111 -5.41 47.71 6.11
N TYR A 112 -6.24 47.24 7.04
CA TYR A 112 -7.29 46.27 6.75
C TYR A 112 -8.35 46.84 5.78
N LYS A 113 -8.54 46.15 4.63
CA LYS A 113 -9.50 46.49 3.56
C LYS A 113 -9.40 47.94 3.08
N CYS A 114 -8.18 48.43 2.89
CA CYS A 114 -7.88 49.81 2.48
C CYS A 114 -7.46 49.94 1.00
N ASP A 115 -7.45 48.86 0.19
CA ASP A 115 -6.88 48.85 -1.16
C ASP A 115 -7.47 49.95 -2.08
N SER A 116 -8.78 50.16 -1.98
CA SER A 116 -9.55 51.15 -2.76
C SER A 116 -9.93 52.41 -1.98
N ILE A 117 -9.30 52.70 -0.83
CA ILE A 117 -9.70 53.83 0.02
C ILE A 117 -9.49 55.18 -0.69
N THR A 118 -10.54 56.00 -0.68
CA THR A 118 -10.51 57.41 -1.11
C THR A 118 -10.27 58.35 0.08
N GLU A 119 -9.96 59.61 -0.21
CA GLU A 119 -9.75 60.61 0.84
C GLU A 119 -11.06 60.88 1.60
N GLU A 120 -12.17 60.94 0.87
CA GLU A 120 -13.52 61.06 1.42
C GLU A 120 -13.87 59.88 2.32
N ASP A 121 -13.63 58.64 1.85
CA ASP A 121 -13.87 57.44 2.66
C ASP A 121 -13.06 57.50 3.97
N PHE A 122 -11.78 57.87 3.89
CA PHE A 122 -10.90 57.99 5.05
C PHE A 122 -11.41 59.00 6.08
N LEU A 123 -11.83 60.19 5.62
CA LEU A 123 -12.36 61.22 6.51
C LEU A 123 -13.65 60.78 7.21
N GLU A 124 -14.51 60.03 6.52
CA GLU A 124 -15.75 59.52 7.08
C GLU A 124 -15.52 58.45 8.15
N VAL A 125 -14.51 57.59 7.97
CA VAL A 125 -14.28 56.44 8.85
C VAL A 125 -13.23 56.66 9.95
N TYR A 126 -12.34 57.66 9.82
CA TYR A 126 -11.30 57.94 10.82
C TYR A 126 -11.89 58.06 12.24
N PRO A 127 -11.25 57.59 13.32
CA PRO A 127 -9.97 56.87 13.38
C PRO A 127 -10.09 55.36 13.10
N MET A 128 -11.22 54.87 12.56
CA MET A 128 -11.36 53.47 12.13
C MET A 128 -10.89 53.26 10.69
N LEU A 129 -10.84 52.00 10.27
CA LEU A 129 -10.59 51.59 8.89
C LEU A 129 -11.90 51.24 8.17
N PRO A 130 -12.00 51.38 6.83
CA PRO A 130 -13.25 51.18 6.09
C PRO A 130 -13.92 49.82 6.33
N GLY A 131 -13.13 48.76 6.44
CA GLY A 131 -13.64 47.40 6.68
C GLY A 131 -14.12 47.12 8.12
N TYR A 132 -13.87 48.02 9.08
CA TYR A 132 -14.14 47.73 10.49
C TYR A 132 -15.61 47.65 10.83
N VAL A 133 -16.47 48.44 10.17
CA VAL A 133 -17.91 48.38 10.44
C VAL A 133 -18.45 46.98 10.13
N ASP A 134 -18.09 46.43 8.97
CA ASP A 134 -18.51 45.08 8.57
C ASP A 134 -17.85 44.01 9.46
N LEU A 135 -16.55 44.16 9.75
CA LEU A 135 -15.81 43.26 10.64
C LEU A 135 -16.45 43.19 12.03
N LEU A 136 -16.79 44.33 12.62
CA LEU A 136 -17.44 44.42 13.91
C LEU A 136 -18.86 43.85 13.89
N MET A 137 -19.61 44.04 12.79
CA MET A 137 -20.91 43.40 12.64
C MET A 137 -20.80 41.87 12.62
N GLN A 138 -19.81 41.32 11.91
CA GLN A 138 -19.56 39.88 11.86
C GLN A 138 -19.13 39.34 13.23
N ILE A 139 -18.18 40.01 13.91
CA ILE A 139 -17.72 39.63 15.25
C ILE A 139 -18.88 39.66 16.25
N THR A 140 -19.63 40.77 16.30
CA THR A 140 -20.76 40.92 17.25
C THR A 140 -21.91 39.94 16.97
N SER A 141 -22.13 39.58 15.70
CA SER A 141 -23.10 38.55 15.34
C SER A 141 -22.66 37.17 15.85
N ASN A 142 -21.42 36.76 15.59
CA ASN A 142 -20.87 35.48 16.03
C ASN A 142 -20.74 35.34 17.55
N LEU A 143 -20.39 36.43 18.26
CA LEU A 143 -20.39 36.46 19.73
C LEU A 143 -21.77 36.14 20.30
N ARG A 144 -22.83 36.70 19.70
CA ARG A 144 -24.22 36.48 20.16
C ARG A 144 -24.71 35.06 19.88
N THR A 145 -24.32 34.48 18.76
CA THR A 145 -24.73 33.10 18.42
C THR A 145 -24.10 32.08 19.37
N ARG A 146 -22.88 32.35 19.87
CA ARG A 146 -22.16 31.48 20.80
C ARG A 146 -22.56 31.71 22.27
N SER A 147 -22.94 32.94 22.61
CA SER A 147 -23.38 33.29 23.96
C SER A 147 -24.77 32.74 24.29
N THR A 148 -24.85 31.88 25.31
CA THR A 148 -26.13 31.39 25.88
C THR A 148 -26.98 32.49 26.54
N ARG A 149 -26.42 33.69 26.76
CA ARG A 149 -27.09 34.81 27.45
C ARG A 149 -27.93 35.71 26.55
N VAL A 150 -27.88 35.59 25.22
CA VAL A 150 -28.60 36.50 24.30
C VAL A 150 -29.40 35.71 23.27
N LYS A 151 -30.50 35.10 23.72
CA LYS A 151 -31.58 34.65 22.81
C LYS A 151 -32.59 35.78 22.65
N GLY A 152 -32.44 36.56 21.59
CA GLY A 152 -33.38 37.60 21.18
C GLY A 152 -32.97 38.21 19.84
N ASP A 153 -33.84 38.07 18.84
CA ASP A 153 -33.60 38.51 17.46
C ASP A 153 -33.59 40.05 17.27
N ASP A 154 -32.92 40.45 16.18
CA ASP A 154 -33.08 41.69 15.40
C ASP A 154 -32.42 43.02 15.77
N HIS A 155 -31.53 43.12 16.76
CA HIS A 155 -30.82 44.39 17.01
C HIS A 155 -29.28 44.29 16.95
N ALA A 156 -28.74 43.70 15.87
CA ALA A 156 -27.29 43.74 15.58
C ALA A 156 -26.75 45.19 15.61
N ILE A 157 -27.51 46.10 15.04
CA ILE A 157 -27.23 47.53 14.90
C ILE A 157 -27.04 48.23 16.25
N ARG A 158 -27.96 48.01 17.19
CA ARG A 158 -27.96 48.70 18.48
C ARG A 158 -26.75 48.31 19.31
N GLY A 159 -26.38 47.03 19.26
CA GLY A 159 -25.17 46.56 19.93
C GLY A 159 -23.87 47.01 19.25
N LEU A 160 -23.84 47.21 17.93
CA LEU A 160 -22.69 47.82 17.27
C LEU A 160 -22.52 49.29 17.71
N LEU A 161 -23.61 50.07 17.74
CA LEU A 161 -23.56 51.46 18.19
C LEU A 161 -23.16 51.56 19.67
N GLN A 162 -23.61 50.63 20.50
CA GLN A 162 -23.19 50.54 21.90
C GLN A 162 -21.70 50.21 22.01
N LEU A 163 -21.20 49.20 21.29
CA LEU A 163 -19.79 48.85 21.23
C LEU A 163 -18.93 50.04 20.81
N LEU A 164 -19.30 50.71 19.71
CA LEU A 164 -18.57 51.90 19.26
C LEU A 164 -18.61 52.99 20.33
N GLY A 165 -19.77 53.27 20.92
CA GLY A 165 -19.91 54.27 21.98
C GLY A 165 -19.11 53.96 23.26
N GLU A 166 -18.97 52.69 23.62
CA GLU A 166 -18.09 52.22 24.71
C GLU A 166 -16.62 52.35 24.32
N LEU A 167 -16.25 51.91 23.12
CA LEU A 167 -14.90 52.05 22.57
C LEU A 167 -14.44 53.52 22.57
N PHE A 168 -15.25 54.44 22.05
CA PHE A 168 -14.91 55.86 22.04
C PHE A 168 -14.71 56.45 23.45
N ARG A 169 -15.48 55.98 24.44
CA ARG A 169 -15.41 56.46 25.84
C ARG A 169 -14.25 55.83 26.61
N GLU A 170 -14.14 54.51 26.60
CA GLU A 170 -13.15 53.76 27.39
C GLU A 170 -11.73 53.97 26.84
N GLN A 171 -11.58 53.98 25.51
CA GLN A 171 -10.28 54.17 24.86
C GLN A 171 -9.91 55.64 24.67
N LYS A 172 -10.79 56.57 25.09
CA LYS A 172 -10.63 58.03 24.97
C LYS A 172 -10.14 58.47 23.60
N LEU A 173 -10.70 57.88 22.53
CA LEU A 173 -10.19 58.05 21.17
C LEU A 173 -10.18 59.51 20.70
N GLY A 174 -11.06 60.35 21.25
CA GLY A 174 -11.11 61.79 20.93
C GLY A 174 -9.96 62.62 21.52
N GLU A 175 -9.24 62.11 22.51
CA GLU A 175 -8.10 62.78 23.16
C GLU A 175 -6.75 62.36 22.55
N ARG A 176 -6.75 61.35 21.66
CA ARG A 176 -5.53 60.80 21.04
C ARG A 176 -4.94 61.72 19.98
N GLU A 177 -3.66 61.52 19.69
CA GLU A 177 -2.96 62.26 18.66
C GLU A 177 -3.56 62.02 17.27
N LEU A 178 -3.50 63.05 16.41
CA LEU A 178 -3.94 62.96 15.02
C LEU A 178 -3.06 61.94 14.26
N GLY A 179 -3.71 61.00 13.58
CA GLY A 179 -3.07 59.92 12.85
C GLY A 179 -3.09 58.58 13.57
N GLU A 180 -3.54 58.51 14.83
CA GLU A 180 -3.80 57.24 15.50
C GLU A 180 -5.08 56.57 14.97
N LEU A 181 -5.00 55.25 14.83
CA LEU A 181 -6.05 54.41 14.32
C LEU A 181 -6.51 53.40 15.37
N VAL A 182 -7.77 53.00 15.28
CA VAL A 182 -8.34 51.95 16.11
C VAL A 182 -7.81 50.59 15.63
N THR A 183 -7.31 49.80 16.57
CA THR A 183 -6.84 48.44 16.33
C THR A 183 -7.77 47.42 16.97
N LEU A 184 -7.66 46.16 16.51
CA LEU A 184 -8.52 45.08 16.98
C LEU A 184 -8.30 44.73 18.46
N ASP A 185 -7.10 44.94 19.02
CA ASP A 185 -6.85 44.76 20.45
C ASP A 185 -7.62 45.79 21.31
N ALA A 186 -7.80 47.02 20.84
CA ALA A 186 -8.63 48.02 21.53
C ALA A 186 -10.11 47.64 21.53
N ILE A 187 -10.58 47.01 20.44
CA ILE A 187 -11.94 46.44 20.34
C ILE A 187 -12.11 45.27 21.31
N TYR A 188 -11.09 44.42 21.44
CA TYR A 188 -11.08 43.31 22.38
C TYR A 188 -11.29 43.79 23.83
N GLU A 189 -10.64 44.88 24.26
CA GLU A 189 -10.79 45.39 25.63
C GLU A 189 -12.25 45.65 26.02
N VAL A 190 -13.05 46.14 25.07
CA VAL A 190 -14.47 46.45 25.27
C VAL A 190 -15.32 45.17 25.20
N GLN A 191 -14.96 44.22 24.34
CA GLN A 191 -15.77 43.03 24.04
C GLN A 191 -15.37 41.77 24.80
N GLN A 192 -14.28 41.77 25.57
CA GLN A 192 -13.77 40.57 26.22
C GLN A 192 -14.80 39.89 27.13
N SER A 193 -15.69 40.67 27.76
CA SER A 193 -16.76 40.17 28.63
C SER A 193 -17.86 39.40 27.89
N ALA A 194 -17.97 39.59 26.57
CA ALA A 194 -18.93 38.90 25.70
C ALA A 194 -18.41 37.55 25.16
N LEU A 195 -17.11 37.28 25.29
CA LEU A 195 -16.54 35.96 24.98
C LEU A 195 -17.02 34.89 25.96
N ASP A 196 -17.06 33.63 25.51
CA ASP A 196 -17.43 32.53 26.39
C ASP A 196 -16.41 32.35 27.52
N ALA A 197 -16.89 31.87 28.68
CA ALA A 197 -16.07 31.74 29.89
C ALA A 197 -14.82 30.86 29.68
N ASP A 198 -14.88 29.83 28.83
CA ASP A 198 -13.71 28.99 28.52
C ASP A 198 -12.64 29.76 27.74
N VAL A 199 -13.04 30.59 26.77
CA VAL A 199 -12.12 31.44 26.00
C VAL A 199 -11.51 32.50 26.91
N GLN A 200 -12.31 33.14 27.77
CA GLN A 200 -11.81 34.09 28.76
C GLN A 200 -10.78 33.46 29.71
N ASN A 201 -11.07 32.27 30.24
CA ASN A 201 -10.16 31.55 31.13
C ASN A 201 -8.86 31.15 30.40
N THR A 202 -8.97 30.72 29.14
CA THR A 202 -7.82 30.36 28.32
C THR A 202 -6.94 31.58 28.05
N LEU A 203 -7.53 32.72 27.68
CA LEU A 203 -6.83 33.97 27.46
C LEU A 203 -6.21 34.54 28.75
N ALA A 204 -6.90 34.43 29.89
CA ALA A 204 -6.35 34.83 31.18
C ALA A 204 -5.08 34.05 31.54
N ARG A 205 -5.05 32.73 31.28
CA ARG A 205 -3.84 31.89 31.44
C ARG A 205 -2.76 32.28 30.44
N LEU A 206 -3.12 32.49 29.18
CA LEU A 206 -2.19 32.94 28.12
C LEU A 206 -1.50 34.23 28.54
N PHE A 207 -2.24 35.22 29.02
CA PHE A 207 -1.68 36.51 29.47
C PHE A 207 -0.88 36.42 30.77
N SER A 208 -1.10 35.38 31.58
CA SER A 208 -0.34 35.12 32.80
C SER A 208 0.92 34.27 32.58
N HIS A 209 1.16 33.79 31.35
CA HIS A 209 2.33 32.99 31.02
C HIS A 209 3.61 33.84 31.14
N GLU A 210 4.68 33.28 31.74
CA GLU A 210 5.93 34.01 32.05
C GLU A 210 6.53 34.71 30.82
N ASP A 211 6.54 34.03 29.67
CA ASP A 211 7.05 34.58 28.40
C ASP A 211 6.12 35.60 27.71
N VAL A 212 4.88 35.78 28.19
CA VAL A 212 3.85 36.62 27.55
C VAL A 212 3.48 37.83 28.42
N ILE A 213 3.57 37.71 29.74
CA ILE A 213 3.12 38.74 30.69
C ILE A 213 3.77 40.11 30.44
N ASN A 214 5.05 40.11 30.01
CA ASN A 214 5.83 41.31 29.71
C ASN A 214 5.98 41.58 28.19
N ASP A 215 5.26 40.85 27.34
CA ASP A 215 5.34 40.98 25.88
C ASP A 215 4.06 41.62 25.33
N ASP A 216 4.08 42.95 25.22
CA ASP A 216 2.93 43.72 24.73
C ASP A 216 2.46 43.30 23.34
N MET A 217 3.40 42.93 22.46
CA MET A 217 3.06 42.54 21.10
C MET A 217 2.37 41.18 21.07
N ALA A 218 2.90 40.19 21.81
CA ALA A 218 2.24 38.89 21.94
C ALA A 218 0.82 39.03 22.53
N ARG A 219 0.63 39.93 23.51
CA ARG A 219 -0.70 40.22 24.07
C ARG A 219 -1.64 40.84 23.04
N LYS A 220 -1.20 41.82 22.26
CA LYS A 220 -2.01 42.44 21.18
C LYS A 220 -2.39 41.43 20.10
N VAL A 221 -1.43 40.60 19.69
CA VAL A 221 -1.64 39.54 18.71
C VAL A 221 -2.65 38.51 19.21
N ALA A 222 -2.54 38.04 20.45
CA ALA A 222 -3.50 37.10 21.02
C ALA A 222 -4.91 37.68 21.11
N LYS A 223 -5.06 38.96 21.48
CA LYS A 223 -6.37 39.66 21.46
C LYS A 223 -6.96 39.76 20.06
N GLY A 224 -6.13 40.08 19.06
CA GLY A 224 -6.54 40.13 17.66
C GLY A 224 -6.99 38.75 17.16
N VAL A 225 -6.22 37.70 17.42
CA VAL A 225 -6.56 36.31 17.06
C VAL A 225 -7.86 35.87 17.72
N ALA A 226 -8.07 36.18 19.01
CA ALA A 226 -9.30 35.82 19.72
C ALA A 226 -10.58 36.40 19.06
N LEU A 227 -10.50 37.60 18.48
CA LEU A 227 -11.62 38.19 17.75
C LEU A 227 -11.73 37.68 16.31
N LEU A 228 -10.61 37.50 15.60
CA LEU A 228 -10.61 36.99 14.22
C LEU A 228 -11.02 35.51 14.13
N GLU A 229 -10.74 34.71 15.16
CA GLU A 229 -11.17 33.32 15.26
C GLU A 229 -12.71 33.17 15.15
N LEU A 230 -13.46 34.20 15.52
CA LEU A 230 -14.93 34.21 15.44
C LEU A 230 -15.45 34.27 13.99
N ILE A 231 -14.62 34.70 13.05
CA ILE A 231 -14.97 34.89 11.63
C ILE A 231 -14.09 34.07 10.68
N GLN A 232 -13.32 33.11 11.22
CA GLN A 232 -12.34 32.31 10.47
C GLN A 232 -12.97 31.46 9.35
N GLU A 233 -14.29 31.22 9.39
CA GLU A 233 -15.03 30.54 8.32
C GLU A 233 -15.19 31.40 7.08
N GLN A 234 -15.25 32.73 7.24
CA GLN A 234 -15.37 33.70 6.16
C GLN A 234 -13.99 34.20 5.70
N GLU A 235 -13.08 34.47 6.64
CA GLU A 235 -11.76 35.03 6.36
C GLU A 235 -10.72 34.39 7.30
N ALA A 236 -9.78 33.61 6.74
CA ALA A 236 -8.80 32.86 7.54
C ALA A 236 -7.87 33.80 8.33
N THR A 237 -7.60 33.45 9.60
CA THR A 237 -6.76 34.23 10.52
C THR A 237 -5.28 34.10 10.19
N THR A 238 -4.83 34.74 9.11
CA THR A 238 -3.42 34.74 8.68
C THR A 238 -2.59 35.78 9.41
N ALA A 239 -1.25 35.64 9.40
CA ALA A 239 -0.35 36.64 9.99
C ALA A 239 -0.53 38.03 9.34
N ASN A 240 -0.75 38.07 8.02
CA ASN A 240 -1.04 39.29 7.28
C ASN A 240 -2.38 39.92 7.68
N LEU A 241 -3.42 39.13 7.93
CA LEU A 241 -4.70 39.66 8.41
C LEU A 241 -4.56 40.26 9.82
N VAL A 242 -3.90 39.54 10.73
CA VAL A 242 -3.66 40.01 12.10
C VAL A 242 -2.83 41.30 12.08
N SER A 243 -1.79 41.38 11.23
CA SER A 243 -0.95 42.56 11.13
C SER A 243 -1.71 43.80 10.64
N ARG A 244 -2.57 43.62 9.63
CA ARG A 244 -3.44 44.67 9.09
C ARG A 244 -4.49 45.18 10.08
N CYS A 245 -5.03 44.29 10.90
CA CYS A 245 -5.99 44.64 11.98
C CYS A 245 -5.33 45.28 13.21
N LEU A 246 -4.00 45.19 13.33
CA LEU A 246 -3.20 45.83 14.38
C LEU A 246 -2.45 47.07 13.87
N TYR A 247 -2.86 47.61 12.72
CA TYR A 247 -2.29 48.83 12.15
C TYR A 247 -2.72 50.07 12.95
N SER A 248 -1.83 50.57 13.82
CA SER A 248 -2.19 51.50 14.91
C SER A 248 -2.02 52.98 14.60
N ARG A 249 -1.24 53.35 13.59
CA ARG A 249 -0.96 54.76 13.25
C ARG A 249 -0.66 54.91 11.76
N LEU A 250 -1.05 56.03 11.18
CA LEU A 250 -0.68 56.40 9.82
C LEU A 250 0.85 56.52 9.68
N GLY A 251 1.41 55.99 8.59
CA GLY A 251 2.85 55.96 8.33
C GLY A 251 3.62 54.88 9.11
N MET A 252 2.91 53.96 9.79
CA MET A 252 3.58 52.82 10.42
C MET A 252 4.15 51.88 9.35
N VAL A 253 5.40 51.48 9.54
CA VAL A 253 6.07 50.52 8.65
C VAL A 253 5.46 49.12 8.79
N ASN A 254 5.79 48.22 7.85
CA ASN A 254 5.31 46.85 7.88
C ASN A 254 5.55 46.17 9.24
N ASN A 255 4.47 45.89 9.97
CA ASN A 255 4.49 45.20 11.25
C ASN A 255 4.32 43.68 11.12
N GLU A 256 4.09 43.15 9.91
CA GLU A 256 3.87 41.72 9.66
C GLU A 256 5.00 40.83 10.17
N PRO A 257 6.30 41.15 10.01
CA PRO A 257 7.37 40.30 10.55
C PRO A 257 7.32 40.18 12.08
N VAL A 258 7.04 41.30 12.76
CA VAL A 258 6.94 41.35 14.23
C VAL A 258 5.71 40.58 14.71
N VAL A 259 4.57 40.74 14.03
CA VAL A 259 3.35 39.98 14.28
C VAL A 259 3.57 38.49 14.06
N THR A 260 4.25 38.12 12.98
CA THR A 260 4.57 36.72 12.64
C THR A 260 5.44 36.10 13.72
N GLN A 261 6.49 36.80 14.16
CA GLN A 261 7.35 36.32 15.24
C GLN A 261 6.57 36.11 16.55
N ALA A 262 5.66 37.02 16.89
CA ALA A 262 4.79 36.87 18.06
C ALA A 262 3.81 35.69 17.93
N LEU A 263 3.20 35.50 16.75
CA LEU A 263 2.33 34.36 16.46
C LEU A 263 3.08 33.02 16.55
N GLU A 264 4.29 32.95 15.99
CA GLU A 264 5.12 31.75 16.05
C GLU A 264 5.61 31.47 17.47
N LYS A 265 5.98 32.51 18.24
CA LYS A 265 6.31 32.37 19.66
C LYS A 265 5.14 31.76 20.43
N LEU A 266 3.93 32.32 20.28
CA LEU A 266 2.74 31.78 20.95
C LEU A 266 2.36 30.37 20.47
N ARG A 267 2.60 30.03 19.20
CA ARG A 267 2.45 28.67 18.65
C ARG A 267 3.44 27.69 19.28
N ASN A 268 4.71 28.09 19.40
CA ASN A 268 5.76 27.26 19.98
C ASN A 268 5.54 27.02 21.48
N LEU A 269 4.92 27.97 22.18
CA LEU A 269 4.46 27.82 23.57
C LEU A 269 3.19 26.94 23.70
N GLY A 270 2.60 26.49 22.59
CA GLY A 270 1.34 25.71 22.59
C GLY A 270 0.11 26.51 23.02
N LEU A 271 0.18 27.84 22.97
CA LEU A 271 -0.90 28.76 23.32
C LEU A 271 -1.79 29.08 22.11
N LEU A 272 -1.21 29.01 20.91
CA LEU A 272 -1.91 29.08 19.62
C LEU A 272 -1.73 27.78 18.85
N SER A 273 -2.73 27.46 18.04
CA SER A 273 -2.61 26.44 17.00
C SER A 273 -2.86 27.05 15.63
N TYR A 274 -2.33 26.42 14.57
CA TYR A 274 -2.42 26.90 13.21
C TYR A 274 -3.02 25.81 12.30
N SER A 275 -3.94 26.19 11.44
CA SER A 275 -4.53 25.34 10.40
C SER A 275 -4.36 26.01 9.04
N ASP A 276 -3.95 25.24 8.03
CA ASP A 276 -3.78 25.76 6.66
C ASP A 276 -5.08 26.37 6.07
N LYS A 277 -6.24 25.89 6.53
CA LYS A 277 -7.55 26.35 6.03
C LYS A 277 -8.12 27.55 6.80
N LEU A 278 -7.94 27.59 8.12
CA LEU A 278 -8.61 28.57 9.00
C LEU A 278 -7.64 29.59 9.62
N GLY A 279 -6.33 29.35 9.54
CA GLY A 279 -5.29 30.20 10.13
C GLY A 279 -5.04 29.91 11.61
N TYR A 280 -4.60 30.94 12.35
CA TYR A 280 -4.31 30.89 13.77
C TYR A 280 -5.58 30.88 14.64
N LYS A 281 -5.62 30.01 15.64
CA LYS A 281 -6.71 29.91 16.65
C LYS A 281 -6.14 29.78 18.06
N ILE A 282 -6.88 30.27 19.06
CA ILE A 282 -6.52 30.11 20.48
C ILE A 282 -6.59 28.62 20.84
N GLN A 283 -5.55 28.08 21.47
CA GLN A 283 -5.55 26.68 21.87
C GLN A 283 -6.32 26.50 23.18
N SER A 284 -7.44 25.77 23.12
CA SER A 284 -8.27 25.49 24.30
C SER A 284 -7.51 24.73 25.38
N SER A 285 -8.02 24.80 26.62
CA SER A 285 -7.49 24.04 27.75
C SER A 285 -7.34 22.53 27.45
N ALA A 286 -8.35 21.92 26.83
CA ALA A 286 -8.33 20.54 26.38
C ALA A 286 -7.26 20.29 25.29
N GLY A 287 -7.04 21.23 24.38
CA GLY A 287 -6.00 21.14 23.35
C GLY A 287 -4.59 21.27 23.93
N GLN A 288 -4.39 22.11 24.95
CA GLN A 288 -3.10 22.23 25.64
C GLN A 288 -2.76 20.98 26.47
N GLU A 289 -3.76 20.37 27.12
CA GLU A 289 -3.60 19.08 27.79
C GLU A 289 -3.24 17.98 26.78
N TRP A 290 -3.96 17.91 25.66
CA TRP A 290 -3.69 16.95 24.59
C TRP A 290 -2.26 17.03 24.06
N GLN A 291 -1.79 18.24 23.75
CA GLN A 291 -0.44 18.47 23.28
C GLN A 291 0.60 18.11 24.35
N ARG A 292 0.37 18.48 25.61
CA ARG A 292 1.26 18.09 26.72
C ARG A 292 1.35 16.58 26.90
N GLU A 293 0.22 15.87 26.83
CA GLU A 293 0.21 14.40 26.91
C GLU A 293 0.97 13.76 25.73
N ARG A 294 0.79 14.30 24.52
CA ARG A 294 1.48 13.85 23.31
C ARG A 294 2.99 14.05 23.41
N ASP A 295 3.42 15.22 23.90
CA ASP A 295 4.84 15.55 24.03
C ASP A 295 5.53 14.84 25.20
N ALA A 296 4.77 14.55 26.27
CA ALA A 296 5.23 13.76 27.42
C ALA A 296 5.57 12.32 27.05
N TYR A 297 5.00 11.78 25.96
CA TYR A 297 5.37 10.46 25.48
C TYR A 297 6.78 10.47 24.87
N SER A 298 7.72 9.81 25.57
CA SER A 298 9.09 9.61 25.11
C SER A 298 9.17 8.41 24.16
N VAL A 299 9.51 8.68 22.91
CA VAL A 299 9.65 7.64 21.88
C VAL A 299 10.95 6.87 22.06
N ILE A 300 10.84 5.57 22.31
CA ILE A 300 11.99 4.66 22.42
C ILE A 300 12.63 4.38 21.04
N PRO A 301 13.95 4.14 20.96
CA PRO A 301 14.63 3.85 19.69
C PRO A 301 14.08 2.61 18.95
N ASP A 302 13.61 1.60 19.69
CA ASP A 302 13.03 0.39 19.12
C ASP A 302 11.77 0.69 18.28
N ALA A 303 10.89 1.57 18.77
CA ALA A 303 9.69 1.99 18.06
C ALA A 303 10.03 2.69 16.74
N ILE A 304 11.11 3.48 16.70
CA ILE A 304 11.58 4.12 15.47
C ILE A 304 12.01 3.05 14.46
N SER A 305 12.80 2.06 14.90
CA SER A 305 13.29 0.98 14.05
C SER A 305 12.14 0.12 13.49
N LEU A 306 11.10 -0.14 14.31
CA LEU A 306 9.90 -0.84 13.88
C LEU A 306 9.13 -0.08 12.79
N ILE A 307 8.96 1.24 12.93
CA ILE A 307 8.31 2.06 11.90
C ILE A 307 9.12 2.04 10.60
N VAL A 308 10.45 2.10 10.67
CA VAL A 308 11.31 2.00 9.47
C VAL A 308 11.09 0.66 8.76
N ALA A 309 11.13 -0.45 9.49
CA ALA A 309 10.87 -1.79 8.95
C ALA A 309 9.47 -1.90 8.30
N GLU A 310 8.44 -1.42 8.98
CA GLU A 310 7.04 -1.42 8.50
C GLU A 310 6.92 -0.66 7.18
N LYS A 311 7.50 0.54 7.09
CA LYS A 311 7.40 1.41 5.91
C LYS A 311 8.27 0.92 4.75
N LEU A 312 9.44 0.35 5.02
CA LEU A 312 10.24 -0.34 4.01
C LEU A 312 9.46 -1.52 3.40
N LYS A 313 8.78 -2.31 4.22
CA LYS A 313 7.91 -3.40 3.74
C LYS A 313 6.78 -2.87 2.85
N SER A 314 6.15 -1.74 3.23
CA SER A 314 5.14 -1.08 2.38
C SER A 314 5.73 -0.57 1.05
N LEU A 315 6.91 0.04 1.07
CA LEU A 315 7.60 0.53 -0.13
C LEU A 315 7.94 -0.61 -1.09
N LEU A 316 8.46 -1.72 -0.57
CA LEU A 316 8.77 -2.92 -1.36
C LEU A 316 7.53 -3.56 -1.99
N GLY A 317 6.40 -3.56 -1.27
CA GLY A 317 5.12 -4.04 -1.78
C GLY A 317 4.61 -3.23 -2.99
N SER A 318 5.04 -1.98 -3.12
CA SER A 318 4.70 -1.10 -4.25
C SER A 318 5.72 -1.13 -5.41
N VAL A 319 6.76 -1.97 -5.35
CA VAL A 319 7.76 -2.05 -6.43
C VAL A 319 7.23 -2.91 -7.58
N GLU A 320 6.52 -2.27 -8.50
CA GLU A 320 6.21 -2.80 -9.82
C GLU A 320 6.64 -1.82 -10.92
N PRO A 321 7.27 -2.29 -12.01
CA PRO A 321 7.60 -3.69 -12.31
C PRO A 321 8.83 -4.21 -11.53
N ARG A 322 8.85 -5.53 -11.31
CA ARG A 322 10.01 -6.24 -10.73
C ARG A 322 11.21 -6.21 -11.68
N PRO A 323 12.45 -6.27 -11.15
CA PRO A 323 13.66 -6.30 -11.98
C PRO A 323 13.64 -7.52 -12.89
N ARG A 324 14.03 -7.31 -14.14
CA ARG A 324 14.06 -8.36 -15.16
C ARG A 324 15.49 -8.62 -15.64
N TYR A 325 15.80 -9.89 -15.83
CA TYR A 325 17.00 -10.28 -16.56
C TYR A 325 16.60 -11.21 -17.68
N LYS A 326 16.89 -10.79 -18.92
CA LYS A 326 16.35 -11.37 -20.15
C LYS A 326 14.80 -11.41 -20.07
N ASN A 327 14.18 -12.57 -20.23
CA ASN A 327 12.72 -12.71 -20.19
C ASN A 327 12.13 -13.08 -18.82
N LYS A 328 12.96 -13.22 -17.76
CA LYS A 328 12.50 -13.59 -16.41
C LYS A 328 12.47 -12.39 -15.47
N SER A 329 11.38 -12.26 -14.72
CA SER A 329 11.27 -11.34 -13.59
C SER A 329 11.72 -12.01 -12.30
N PHE A 330 12.44 -11.27 -11.46
CA PHE A 330 12.98 -11.78 -10.21
C PHE A 330 12.25 -11.12 -9.02
N PRO A 331 11.59 -11.90 -8.14
CA PRO A 331 11.00 -11.35 -6.93
C PRO A 331 12.08 -10.88 -5.94
N PHE A 332 11.72 -9.87 -5.14
CA PHE A 332 12.56 -9.40 -4.05
C PHE A 332 12.39 -10.28 -2.81
N ALA A 333 13.51 -10.60 -2.18
CA ALA A 333 13.56 -10.94 -0.76
C ALA A 333 14.20 -9.77 -0.02
N ALA A 334 13.68 -9.39 1.14
CA ALA A 334 14.19 -8.24 1.87
C ALA A 334 14.42 -8.55 3.34
N TYR A 335 15.57 -8.12 3.83
CA TYR A 335 15.96 -8.19 5.23
C TYR A 335 16.21 -6.78 5.77
N TYR A 336 16.06 -6.60 7.08
CA TYR A 336 16.30 -5.35 7.77
C TYR A 336 17.14 -5.58 9.02
N SER A 337 18.12 -4.70 9.24
CA SER A 337 18.88 -4.64 10.49
C SER A 337 19.15 -3.21 10.91
N ASP A 338 19.17 -2.98 12.23
CA ASP A 338 19.41 -1.66 12.82
C ASP A 338 20.75 -1.53 13.56
N GLY A 339 21.60 -2.56 13.45
CA GLY A 339 22.90 -2.64 14.14
C GLY A 339 22.78 -2.82 15.65
N ARG A 340 21.57 -3.07 16.18
CA ARG A 340 21.30 -3.20 17.61
C ARG A 340 20.46 -4.44 17.89
N GLN A 341 19.14 -4.27 17.99
CA GLN A 341 18.21 -5.30 18.44
C GLN A 341 17.65 -6.12 17.27
N ARG A 342 17.56 -5.52 16.07
CA ARG A 342 17.10 -6.21 14.86
C ARG A 342 18.29 -6.59 14.01
N GLN A 343 18.45 -7.89 13.80
CA GLN A 343 19.46 -8.47 12.93
C GLN A 343 18.79 -9.44 11.97
N ASP A 344 18.92 -9.18 10.67
CA ASP A 344 18.35 -9.97 9.57
C ASP A 344 16.84 -10.26 9.75
N GLU A 345 16.06 -9.26 10.18
CA GLU A 345 14.61 -9.37 10.25
C GLU A 345 14.03 -9.46 8.83
N ARG A 346 13.26 -10.50 8.54
CA ARG A 346 12.68 -10.73 7.21
C ARG A 346 11.49 -9.80 6.97
N LEU A 347 11.66 -8.79 6.13
CA LEU A 347 10.58 -7.88 5.71
C LEU A 347 9.68 -8.51 4.63
N GLN A 348 10.30 -9.14 3.63
CA GLN A 348 9.62 -9.77 2.50
C GLN A 348 10.31 -11.08 2.11
N GLY A 349 9.49 -12.10 1.86
CA GLY A 349 9.95 -13.37 1.31
C GLY A 349 9.47 -13.58 -0.11
N ALA A 350 10.16 -14.45 -0.85
CA ALA A 350 9.63 -15.05 -2.05
C ALA A 350 9.65 -16.58 -1.94
N ASN A 351 8.72 -17.21 -2.65
CA ASN A 351 8.64 -18.67 -2.76
C ASN A 351 9.51 -19.21 -3.91
N ASP A 352 9.93 -18.34 -4.84
CA ASP A 352 10.86 -18.69 -5.91
C ASP A 352 12.29 -18.73 -5.34
N PRO A 353 13.10 -19.76 -5.61
CA PRO A 353 14.51 -19.77 -5.24
C PRO A 353 15.35 -18.72 -5.99
N ALA A 354 14.89 -18.27 -7.16
CA ALA A 354 15.54 -17.22 -7.96
C ALA A 354 15.09 -15.83 -7.48
N VAL A 355 15.66 -15.36 -6.39
CA VAL A 355 15.38 -14.05 -5.79
C VAL A 355 16.51 -13.05 -5.94
N LEU A 356 16.15 -11.77 -5.95
CA LEU A 356 17.09 -10.69 -5.66
C LEU A 356 16.95 -10.32 -4.18
N THR A 357 17.98 -10.59 -3.38
CA THR A 357 17.94 -10.30 -1.95
C THR A 357 18.49 -8.90 -1.67
N VAL A 358 17.72 -8.09 -0.95
CA VAL A 358 18.08 -6.74 -0.51
C VAL A 358 18.17 -6.72 1.01
N ASP A 359 19.24 -6.13 1.54
CA ASP A 359 19.51 -6.04 2.97
C ASP A 359 19.58 -4.56 3.37
N PHE A 360 18.50 -4.08 4.00
CA PHE A 360 18.37 -2.71 4.44
C PHE A 360 19.01 -2.52 5.82
N ARG A 361 20.01 -1.64 5.90
CA ARG A 361 20.78 -1.35 7.12
C ARG A 361 20.53 0.08 7.57
N TYR A 362 19.84 0.26 8.70
CA TYR A 362 19.61 1.58 9.30
C TYR A 362 20.50 1.77 10.52
N LEU A 363 21.68 2.36 10.33
CA LEU A 363 22.75 2.40 11.33
C LEU A 363 22.89 3.78 11.96
N ALA A 364 22.78 3.84 13.29
CA ALA A 364 22.90 5.09 14.04
C ALA A 364 24.36 5.60 14.11
N ASN A 365 25.32 4.68 14.26
CA ASN A 365 26.72 5.01 14.48
C ASN A 365 27.41 5.39 13.16
N LYS A 366 28.23 6.44 13.16
CA LYS A 366 28.96 6.89 11.95
C LYS A 366 30.09 5.91 11.56
N GLU A 367 30.77 5.33 12.55
CA GLU A 367 31.87 4.39 12.31
C GLU A 367 31.40 3.10 11.63
N GLU A 368 30.22 2.59 12.03
CA GLU A 368 29.57 1.43 11.41
C GLU A 368 29.11 1.68 9.97
N ARG A 369 29.10 2.94 9.52
CA ARG A 369 28.72 3.33 8.14
C ARG A 369 29.92 3.52 7.22
N ASN A 370 31.13 3.20 7.67
CA ASN A 370 32.32 3.37 6.84
C ASN A 370 32.19 2.51 5.55
N PRO A 371 32.27 3.12 4.35
CA PRO A 371 32.15 2.39 3.09
C PRO A 371 33.14 1.24 2.96
N THR A 372 34.34 1.37 3.54
CA THR A 372 35.40 0.36 3.52
C THR A 372 34.95 -0.96 4.17
N ILE A 373 34.20 -0.86 5.28
CA ILE A 373 33.66 -2.03 6.00
C ILE A 373 32.64 -2.75 5.12
N TRP A 374 31.72 -2.00 4.52
CA TRP A 374 30.63 -2.55 3.72
C TRP A 374 31.10 -3.09 2.37
N VAL A 375 32.15 -2.53 1.78
CA VAL A 375 32.84 -3.12 0.63
C VAL A 375 33.33 -4.52 0.99
N GLN A 376 34.09 -4.69 2.08
CA GLN A 376 34.59 -6.00 2.51
C GLN A 376 33.46 -6.97 2.91
N THR A 377 32.46 -6.47 3.64
CA THR A 377 31.32 -7.28 4.09
C THR A 377 30.49 -7.76 2.91
N SER A 378 30.28 -6.92 1.89
CA SER A 378 29.51 -7.28 0.69
C SER A 378 30.18 -8.34 -0.19
N ASP A 379 31.47 -8.62 -0.03
CA ASP A 379 32.15 -9.73 -0.71
C ASP A 379 32.21 -11.02 0.12
N SER A 380 31.81 -10.95 1.39
CA SER A 380 31.95 -12.02 2.38
C SER A 380 30.72 -12.94 2.44
N GLY A 381 30.97 -14.25 2.44
CA GLY A 381 30.03 -15.34 2.80
C GLY A 381 28.55 -15.08 2.47
N ASN A 382 27.74 -14.86 3.52
CA ASN A 382 26.28 -14.74 3.44
C ASN A 382 25.77 -13.46 2.76
N PHE A 383 26.62 -12.44 2.60
CA PHE A 383 26.28 -11.15 2.02
C PHE A 383 26.68 -11.03 0.55
N ARG A 384 27.54 -11.92 0.05
CA ARG A 384 28.06 -11.90 -1.33
C ARG A 384 26.96 -11.94 -2.41
N ASN A 385 25.80 -12.49 -2.08
CA ASN A 385 24.65 -12.58 -2.99
C ASN A 385 23.48 -11.68 -2.55
N ARG A 386 23.74 -10.68 -1.70
CA ARG A 386 22.76 -9.69 -1.24
C ARG A 386 23.20 -8.29 -1.66
N LEU A 387 22.23 -7.48 -2.06
CA LEU A 387 22.41 -6.05 -2.24
C LEU A 387 22.27 -5.37 -0.88
N ILE A 388 23.34 -4.78 -0.36
CA ILE A 388 23.34 -4.12 0.95
C ILE A 388 23.08 -2.64 0.74
N TRP A 389 22.07 -2.10 1.43
CA TRP A 389 21.71 -0.69 1.36
C TRP A 389 21.81 -0.05 2.74
N VAL A 390 22.81 0.82 2.93
CA VAL A 390 23.21 1.38 4.22
C VAL A 390 22.78 2.84 4.34
N VAL A 391 22.06 3.17 5.41
CA VAL A 391 21.53 4.51 5.70
C VAL A 391 21.89 4.95 7.11
N GLY A 392 22.11 6.26 7.25
CA GLY A 392 22.36 6.92 8.52
C GLY A 392 21.13 7.35 9.28
N LYS A 393 21.29 7.50 10.60
CA LYS A 393 20.34 8.26 11.42
C LYS A 393 20.50 9.76 11.14
N ASP A 394 19.77 10.26 10.15
CA ASP A 394 19.65 11.69 9.92
C ASP A 394 18.54 12.28 10.79
N SER A 395 18.78 13.48 11.32
CA SER A 395 17.80 14.18 12.17
C SER A 395 16.48 14.43 11.44
N SER A 396 16.54 14.60 10.11
CA SER A 396 15.39 14.76 9.21
C SER A 396 14.42 13.58 9.25
N LEU A 397 14.91 12.35 9.40
CA LEU A 397 14.08 11.15 9.45
C LEU A 397 13.49 10.90 10.83
N THR A 398 14.26 11.19 11.89
CA THR A 398 13.87 10.85 13.26
C THR A 398 12.69 11.66 13.79
N ASN A 399 12.57 12.92 13.39
CA ASN A 399 11.51 13.80 13.89
C ASN A 399 10.11 13.39 13.35
N PRO A 400 9.91 13.23 12.03
CA PRO A 400 8.63 12.73 11.49
C PRO A 400 8.21 11.40 12.10
N ILE A 401 9.14 10.45 12.26
CA ILE A 401 8.84 9.15 12.88
C ILE A 401 8.41 9.32 14.34
N ARG A 402 9.09 10.17 15.13
CA ARG A 402 8.71 10.44 16.52
C ARG A 402 7.30 11.03 16.62
N GLU A 403 6.98 11.97 15.74
CA GLU A 403 5.67 12.60 15.69
C GLU A 403 4.57 11.61 15.31
N LEU A 404 4.86 10.68 14.38
CA LEU A 404 3.95 9.58 14.03
C LEU A 404 3.74 8.62 15.20
N VAL A 405 4.80 8.21 15.89
CA VAL A 405 4.70 7.31 17.05
C VAL A 405 3.86 7.95 18.17
N ARG A 406 4.09 9.24 18.45
CA ARG A 406 3.29 10.01 19.43
C ARG A 406 1.82 10.06 19.03
N SER A 407 1.54 10.31 17.74
CA SER A 407 0.19 10.35 17.21
C SER A 407 -0.52 9.00 17.35
N ARG A 408 0.11 7.90 16.90
CA ARG A 408 -0.40 6.53 17.06
C ARG A 408 -0.66 6.16 18.53
N HIS A 409 0.23 6.57 19.45
CA HIS A 409 0.07 6.31 20.88
C HIS A 409 -1.18 7.00 21.46
N ILE A 410 -1.35 8.30 21.16
CA ILE A 410 -2.49 9.07 21.65
C ILE A 410 -3.81 8.57 21.05
N ILE A 411 -3.84 8.24 19.76
CA ILE A 411 -5.01 7.65 19.11
C ILE A 411 -5.39 6.34 19.81
N SER A 412 -4.43 5.42 19.97
CA SER A 412 -4.66 4.13 20.63
C SER A 412 -5.19 4.27 22.07
N LYS A 413 -4.73 5.29 22.81
CA LYS A 413 -5.17 5.55 24.18
C LYS A 413 -6.64 5.98 24.27
N TYR A 414 -7.14 6.72 23.28
CA TYR A 414 -8.46 7.37 23.32
C TYR A 414 -9.53 6.74 22.42
N GLU A 415 -9.13 6.00 21.39
CA GLU A 415 -10.04 5.37 20.41
C GLU A 415 -11.08 4.45 21.09
N GLY A 416 -10.65 3.64 22.06
CA GLY A 416 -11.54 2.76 22.85
C GLY A 416 -12.49 3.48 23.82
N ARG A 417 -12.33 4.79 24.03
CA ARG A 417 -13.14 5.61 24.96
C ARG A 417 -13.83 6.79 24.27
N THR A 418 -13.92 6.78 22.94
CA THR A 418 -14.42 7.92 22.15
C THR A 418 -15.79 8.44 22.61
N GLN A 419 -16.72 7.55 23.00
CA GLN A 419 -18.06 7.93 23.44
C GLN A 419 -18.13 8.57 24.84
N SER A 420 -17.12 8.39 25.69
CA SER A 420 -17.07 9.00 27.03
C SER A 420 -16.24 10.29 27.08
N LEU A 421 -15.63 10.69 25.97
CA LEU A 421 -14.90 11.94 25.84
C LEU A 421 -15.86 13.12 25.68
N ASN A 422 -15.44 14.30 26.17
CA ASN A 422 -16.14 15.54 25.86
C ASN A 422 -16.05 15.86 24.35
N ARG A 423 -16.97 16.70 23.85
CA ARG A 423 -17.01 17.07 22.42
C ARG A 423 -15.68 17.64 21.91
N ASP A 424 -14.94 18.38 22.75
CA ASP A 424 -13.64 18.93 22.38
C ASP A 424 -12.56 17.85 22.19
N LYS A 425 -12.45 16.87 23.10
CA LYS A 425 -11.50 15.76 22.96
C LYS A 425 -11.90 14.81 21.84
N GLN A 426 -13.20 14.65 21.54
CA GLN A 426 -13.66 13.92 20.35
C GLN A 426 -13.17 14.59 19.06
N ARG A 427 -13.30 15.93 18.96
CA ARG A 427 -12.76 16.69 17.82
C ARG A 427 -11.24 16.56 17.71
N LEU A 428 -10.51 16.70 18.82
CA LEU A 428 -9.05 16.55 18.83
C LEU A 428 -8.59 15.15 18.42
N LEU A 429 -9.30 14.09 18.81
CA LEU A 429 -9.02 12.73 18.36
C LEU A 429 -9.16 12.59 16.84
N PHE A 430 -10.22 13.15 16.25
CA PHE A 430 -10.42 13.13 14.80
C PHE A 430 -9.34 13.95 14.04
N GLU A 431 -8.98 15.12 14.57
CA GLU A 431 -7.86 15.93 14.06
C GLU A 431 -6.54 15.15 14.14
N GLU A 432 -6.28 14.43 15.23
CA GLU A 432 -5.07 13.61 15.40
C GLU A 432 -5.05 12.39 14.48
N GLN A 433 -6.19 11.74 14.23
CA GLN A 433 -6.30 10.67 13.22
C GLN A 433 -5.93 11.18 11.83
N SER A 434 -6.52 12.30 11.41
CA SER A 434 -6.19 12.93 10.12
C SER A 434 -4.72 13.34 10.03
N ARG A 435 -4.14 13.80 11.16
CA ARG A 435 -2.72 14.12 11.26
C ARG A 435 -1.85 12.87 11.15
N SER A 436 -2.22 11.77 11.80
CA SER A 436 -1.52 10.49 11.72
C SER A 436 -1.49 10.02 10.27
N ASP A 437 -2.62 10.02 9.56
CA ASP A 437 -2.68 9.60 8.15
C ASP A 437 -1.74 10.41 7.24
N LYS A 438 -1.65 11.73 7.46
CA LYS A 438 -0.68 12.58 6.75
C LYS A 438 0.76 12.21 7.12
N LEU A 439 1.04 12.03 8.41
CA LEU A 439 2.36 11.63 8.90
C LEU A 439 2.77 10.23 8.39
N GLU A 440 1.84 9.31 8.17
CA GLU A 440 2.11 7.99 7.58
C GLU A 440 2.75 8.13 6.19
N GLN A 441 2.20 9.02 5.37
CA GLN A 441 2.70 9.30 4.03
C GLN A 441 4.01 10.08 4.06
N ASP A 442 4.08 11.15 4.87
CA ASP A 442 5.29 11.96 5.01
C ASP A 442 6.48 11.12 5.53
N VAL A 443 6.25 10.22 6.48
CA VAL A 443 7.28 9.30 7.00
C VAL A 443 7.69 8.30 5.92
N LYS A 444 6.75 7.76 5.14
CA LYS A 444 7.05 6.85 4.03
C LYS A 444 7.97 7.51 3.01
N ASP A 445 7.66 8.74 2.62
CA ASP A 445 8.44 9.51 1.64
C ASP A 445 9.81 9.92 2.22
N ALA A 446 9.87 10.30 3.50
CA ALA A 446 11.14 10.58 4.18
C ALA A 446 12.05 9.34 4.29
N ILE A 447 11.49 8.16 4.57
CA ILE A 447 12.24 6.89 4.56
C ILE A 447 12.76 6.60 3.15
N ALA A 448 11.90 6.70 2.14
CA ALA A 448 12.31 6.49 0.75
C ALA A 448 13.48 7.41 0.37
N GLN A 449 13.40 8.71 0.72
CA GLN A 449 14.47 9.67 0.45
C GLN A 449 15.75 9.36 1.23
N ALA A 450 15.66 9.01 2.51
CA ALA A 450 16.83 8.64 3.32
C ALA A 450 17.59 7.44 2.74
N PHE A 451 16.86 6.45 2.21
CA PHE A 451 17.47 5.34 1.47
C PHE A 451 18.05 5.79 0.13
N MET A 452 17.37 6.64 -0.64
CA MET A 452 17.94 7.23 -1.86
C MET A 452 19.29 7.95 -1.61
N ASP A 453 19.42 8.62 -0.47
CA ASP A 453 20.64 9.32 -0.07
C ASP A 453 21.72 8.37 0.47
N GLY A 454 21.35 7.22 1.05
CA GLY A 454 22.27 6.19 1.58
C GLY A 454 22.94 5.31 0.53
N GLU A 455 24.01 4.59 0.89
CA GLU A 455 24.90 3.91 -0.06
C GLU A 455 24.51 2.45 -0.34
N ILE A 456 24.77 1.97 -1.55
CA ILE A 456 24.49 0.60 -1.97
C ILE A 456 25.78 -0.15 -2.28
N PHE A 457 25.90 -1.38 -1.78
CA PHE A 457 27.07 -2.25 -1.96
C PHE A 457 26.66 -3.64 -2.46
N PHE A 458 27.48 -4.23 -3.32
CA PHE A 458 27.31 -5.59 -3.82
C PHE A 458 28.66 -6.17 -4.22
N ARG A 459 29.03 -7.38 -3.75
CA ARG A 459 30.26 -8.11 -4.15
C ARG A 459 31.54 -7.27 -4.17
N GLY A 460 31.80 -6.51 -3.11
CA GLY A 460 33.03 -5.72 -3.01
C GLY A 460 33.05 -4.43 -3.81
N ARG A 461 31.92 -4.02 -4.43
CA ARG A 461 31.79 -2.72 -5.11
C ARG A 461 30.70 -1.86 -4.50
N GLN A 462 30.94 -0.55 -4.44
CA GLN A 462 29.92 0.45 -4.22
C GLN A 462 29.23 0.77 -5.54
N ILE A 463 27.89 0.82 -5.55
CA ILE A 463 27.10 1.08 -6.76
C ILE A 463 26.84 2.59 -6.87
N ASP A 464 27.13 3.15 -8.04
CA ASP A 464 26.83 4.55 -8.35
C ASP A 464 25.33 4.74 -8.64
N LYS A 465 24.63 5.38 -7.70
CA LYS A 465 23.18 5.61 -7.76
C LYS A 465 22.77 6.64 -8.82
N GLN A 466 23.66 7.57 -9.20
CA GLN A 466 23.31 8.68 -10.11
C GLN A 466 22.90 8.18 -11.50
N GLN A 467 23.33 6.98 -11.87
CA GLN A 467 23.02 6.34 -13.15
C GLN A 467 21.70 5.57 -13.14
N HIS A 468 21.05 5.44 -11.97
CA HIS A 468 19.96 4.49 -11.74
C HIS A 468 18.70 5.16 -11.18
N GLY A 469 18.13 6.15 -11.89
CA GLY A 469 16.79 6.67 -11.62
C GLY A 469 16.65 7.61 -10.40
N THR A 470 15.51 8.30 -10.30
CA THR A 470 15.27 9.37 -9.31
C THR A 470 14.27 9.00 -8.21
N THR A 471 13.62 7.84 -8.30
CA THR A 471 12.68 7.34 -7.29
C THR A 471 13.18 6.05 -6.64
N PHE A 472 12.77 5.79 -5.41
CA PHE A 472 13.15 4.58 -4.67
C PHE A 472 12.88 3.29 -5.44
N THR A 473 11.68 3.18 -6.04
CA THR A 473 11.27 2.00 -6.80
C THR A 473 12.10 1.83 -8.08
N ALA A 474 12.33 2.91 -8.84
CA ALA A 474 13.12 2.86 -10.07
C ALA A 474 14.60 2.58 -9.79
N LEU A 475 15.16 3.14 -8.71
CA LEU A 475 16.52 2.86 -8.28
C LEU A 475 16.69 1.39 -7.92
N LEU A 476 15.80 0.86 -7.07
CA LEU A 476 15.88 -0.53 -6.66
C LEU A 476 15.72 -1.49 -7.84
N GLN A 477 14.82 -1.18 -8.78
CA GLN A 477 14.65 -1.97 -10.00
C GLN A 477 15.91 -1.95 -10.87
N LYS A 478 16.41 -0.77 -11.25
CA LYS A 478 17.56 -0.63 -12.17
C LYS A 478 18.86 -1.16 -11.58
N VAL A 479 19.08 -0.94 -10.29
CA VAL A 479 20.23 -1.53 -9.59
C VAL A 479 20.09 -3.05 -9.50
N GLY A 480 18.87 -3.54 -9.28
CA GLY A 480 18.59 -4.97 -9.37
C GLY A 480 18.96 -5.53 -10.73
N GLU A 481 18.50 -4.91 -11.81
CA GLU A 481 18.79 -5.30 -13.20
C GLU A 481 20.29 -5.30 -13.53
N SER A 482 21.06 -4.35 -12.99
CA SER A 482 22.52 -4.30 -13.21
C SER A 482 23.28 -5.40 -12.46
N VAL A 483 22.72 -5.90 -11.36
CA VAL A 483 23.33 -6.93 -10.51
C VAL A 483 22.94 -8.35 -10.93
N LEU A 484 21.77 -8.54 -11.55
CA LEU A 484 21.28 -9.86 -11.97
C LEU A 484 22.25 -10.67 -12.85
N PRO A 485 22.99 -10.09 -13.83
CA PRO A 485 23.97 -10.85 -14.62
C PRO A 485 25.09 -11.45 -13.78
N ASP A 486 25.58 -10.70 -12.78
CA ASP A 486 26.63 -11.18 -11.87
C ASP A 486 26.06 -12.22 -10.90
N LEU A 487 24.83 -12.00 -10.40
CA LEU A 487 24.16 -12.91 -9.47
C LEU A 487 23.83 -14.25 -10.13
N TYR A 488 23.39 -14.23 -11.39
CA TYR A 488 22.96 -15.42 -12.13
C TYR A 488 23.84 -15.65 -13.38
N SER A 489 25.15 -15.81 -13.15
CA SER A 489 26.14 -15.97 -14.22
C SER A 489 25.94 -17.21 -15.09
N HIS A 490 25.25 -18.25 -14.60
CA HIS A 490 24.96 -19.47 -15.35
C HIS A 490 23.53 -19.51 -15.90
N TYR A 491 22.80 -18.39 -15.89
CA TYR A 491 21.40 -18.32 -16.31
C TYR A 491 21.19 -18.52 -17.81
N ILE A 492 20.21 -19.37 -18.13
CA ILE A 492 19.77 -19.64 -19.50
C ILE A 492 18.39 -19.02 -19.77
N ASP A 493 18.20 -18.51 -20.97
CA ASP A 493 16.92 -17.91 -21.40
C ASP A 493 16.03 -18.94 -22.11
N ILE A 494 15.83 -20.09 -21.46
CA ILE A 494 15.00 -21.17 -21.97
C ILE A 494 13.89 -21.43 -20.96
N ALA A 495 12.65 -21.28 -21.40
CA ALA A 495 11.47 -21.68 -20.64
C ALA A 495 10.87 -22.94 -21.27
N VAL A 496 10.61 -23.95 -20.44
CA VAL A 496 9.97 -25.20 -20.84
C VAL A 496 8.54 -25.18 -20.33
N THR A 497 7.56 -25.39 -21.22
CA THR A 497 6.15 -25.49 -20.82
C THR A 497 5.80 -26.89 -20.32
N PRO A 498 4.72 -27.06 -19.55
CA PRO A 498 4.26 -28.39 -19.14
C PRO A 498 3.94 -29.32 -20.33
N SER A 499 3.46 -28.77 -21.44
CA SER A 499 3.21 -29.55 -22.68
C SER A 499 4.50 -30.01 -23.33
N GLU A 500 5.52 -29.15 -23.40
CA GLU A 500 6.86 -29.51 -23.90
C GLU A 500 7.53 -30.56 -23.00
N LEU A 501 7.43 -30.42 -21.68
CA LEU A 501 7.89 -31.45 -20.74
C LEU A 501 7.16 -32.78 -20.96
N GLY A 502 5.85 -32.72 -21.26
CA GLY A 502 5.04 -33.89 -21.59
C GLY A 502 5.55 -34.66 -22.81
N GLN A 503 6.07 -33.98 -23.84
CA GLN A 503 6.67 -34.63 -25.02
C GLN A 503 7.87 -35.50 -24.63
N LEU A 504 8.69 -35.05 -23.67
CA LEU A 504 9.79 -35.84 -23.13
C LEU A 504 9.33 -37.01 -22.25
N LEU A 505 8.05 -37.15 -21.92
CA LEU A 505 7.51 -38.26 -21.11
C LEU A 505 6.73 -39.28 -21.96
N GLU A 506 6.54 -39.05 -23.26
CA GLU A 506 5.85 -39.99 -24.17
C GLU A 506 6.70 -41.22 -24.48
N GLN A 507 6.10 -42.40 -24.68
CA GLN A 507 6.87 -43.62 -24.93
C GLN A 507 7.83 -43.48 -26.13
N ASP A 508 7.33 -42.88 -27.21
CA ASP A 508 8.08 -42.60 -28.43
C ASP A 508 8.13 -41.09 -28.68
N LEU A 509 9.29 -40.57 -29.07
CA LEU A 509 9.50 -39.13 -29.29
C LEU A 509 9.03 -38.74 -30.69
N SER A 510 7.89 -38.05 -30.80
CA SER A 510 7.32 -37.59 -32.07
C SER A 510 7.54 -36.08 -32.30
N GLY A 511 8.74 -35.71 -32.74
CA GLY A 511 9.09 -34.31 -33.02
C GLY A 511 9.14 -33.42 -31.77
N PRO A 512 10.04 -33.71 -30.81
CA PRO A 512 10.16 -32.93 -29.59
C PRO A 512 10.65 -31.50 -29.89
N SER A 513 10.30 -30.56 -29.01
CA SER A 513 10.66 -29.13 -29.16
C SER A 513 12.16 -28.93 -29.44
N HIS A 514 12.48 -28.01 -30.37
CA HIS A 514 13.86 -27.65 -30.70
C HIS A 514 14.68 -27.19 -29.48
N LYS A 515 14.02 -26.72 -28.42
CA LYS A 515 14.65 -26.36 -27.13
C LYS A 515 15.37 -27.53 -26.46
N PHE A 516 14.99 -28.77 -26.74
CA PHE A 516 15.64 -29.96 -26.17
C PHE A 516 16.83 -30.45 -27.00
N MET A 517 17.02 -29.92 -28.22
CA MET A 517 18.11 -30.30 -29.12
C MET A 517 19.44 -29.64 -28.72
N LYS A 518 20.50 -29.97 -29.45
CA LYS A 518 21.87 -29.45 -29.26
C LYS A 518 21.97 -27.92 -29.19
N GLU A 519 21.14 -27.19 -29.92
CA GLU A 519 21.14 -25.71 -29.93
C GLU A 519 20.46 -25.09 -28.69
N GLY A 520 19.67 -25.87 -27.94
CA GLY A 520 18.99 -25.45 -26.73
C GLY A 520 19.63 -26.06 -25.47
N LEU A 521 18.89 -26.95 -24.80
CA LEU A 521 19.34 -27.63 -23.58
C LEU A 521 20.32 -28.78 -23.84
N GLY A 522 20.44 -29.26 -25.09
CA GLY A 522 21.31 -30.39 -25.43
C GLY A 522 20.92 -31.69 -24.72
N ILE A 523 19.62 -31.93 -24.55
CA ILE A 523 19.10 -33.17 -23.96
C ILE A 523 19.07 -34.29 -24.99
N LEU A 524 18.64 -33.96 -26.22
CA LEU A 524 18.46 -34.88 -27.34
C LEU A 524 19.39 -34.51 -28.51
N GLU A 525 19.80 -35.51 -29.27
CA GLU A 525 20.45 -35.38 -30.57
C GLU A 525 19.70 -36.21 -31.63
N LEU A 526 19.70 -35.75 -32.88
CA LEU A 526 19.09 -36.48 -33.99
C LEU A 526 20.17 -37.31 -34.68
N ASP A 527 20.03 -38.63 -34.64
CA ASP A 527 20.92 -39.57 -35.32
C ASP A 527 20.11 -40.53 -36.20
N ALA A 528 20.44 -40.61 -37.49
CA ALA A 528 19.75 -41.42 -38.50
C ALA A 528 18.20 -41.33 -38.47
N GLY A 529 17.65 -40.15 -38.15
CA GLY A 529 16.19 -39.93 -38.06
C GLY A 529 15.54 -40.36 -36.74
N LYS A 530 16.31 -40.84 -35.76
CA LYS A 530 15.88 -41.16 -34.38
C LYS A 530 16.41 -40.13 -33.39
N TYR A 531 15.62 -39.80 -32.36
CA TYR A 531 16.02 -38.90 -31.28
C TYR A 531 16.70 -39.68 -30.16
N ILE A 532 17.98 -39.39 -29.89
CA ILE A 532 18.80 -40.06 -28.88
C ILE A 532 19.04 -39.13 -27.68
N PRO A 533 18.79 -39.57 -26.43
CA PRO A 533 19.02 -38.78 -25.22
C PRO A 533 20.49 -38.76 -24.80
N THR A 534 21.32 -37.99 -25.52
CA THR A 534 22.76 -37.89 -25.24
C THR A 534 23.05 -37.08 -23.96
N CYS A 535 22.20 -36.09 -23.63
CA CYS A 535 22.43 -35.15 -22.52
C CYS A 535 23.82 -34.51 -22.56
N SER A 536 24.25 -34.05 -23.74
CA SER A 536 25.56 -33.44 -23.99
C SER A 536 25.61 -31.93 -23.67
N GLY A 537 24.44 -31.30 -23.45
CA GLY A 537 24.36 -29.88 -23.11
C GLY A 537 24.90 -29.54 -21.72
N GLU A 538 25.30 -28.28 -21.52
CA GLU A 538 25.92 -27.81 -20.27
C GLU A 538 25.01 -27.99 -19.05
N VAL A 539 23.70 -27.75 -19.19
CA VAL A 539 22.76 -27.81 -18.05
C VAL A 539 22.50 -29.26 -17.61
N PRO A 540 22.14 -30.20 -18.50
CA PRO A 540 22.07 -31.62 -18.14
C PRO A 540 23.38 -32.16 -17.56
N ASP A 541 24.53 -31.84 -18.15
CA ASP A 541 25.84 -32.30 -17.65
C ASP A 541 26.15 -31.77 -16.25
N ARG A 542 25.85 -30.50 -15.97
CA ARG A 542 26.06 -29.91 -14.65
C ARG A 542 25.14 -30.53 -13.59
N ILE A 543 23.87 -30.76 -13.92
CA ILE A 543 22.93 -31.46 -13.03
C ILE A 543 23.44 -32.87 -12.75
N TYR A 544 23.86 -33.60 -13.78
CA TYR A 544 24.38 -34.95 -13.66
C TYR A 544 25.63 -35.03 -12.77
N LYS A 545 26.63 -34.19 -13.02
CA LYS A 545 27.85 -34.11 -12.19
C LYS A 545 27.55 -33.79 -10.73
N TYR A 546 26.60 -32.90 -10.48
CA TYR A 546 26.20 -32.56 -9.11
C TYR A 546 25.55 -33.75 -8.38
N ILE A 547 24.67 -34.50 -9.06
CA ILE A 547 24.06 -35.71 -8.50
C ILE A 547 25.13 -36.78 -8.20
N GLN A 548 26.12 -36.94 -9.09
CA GLN A 548 27.24 -37.86 -8.89
C GLN A 548 28.12 -37.46 -7.69
N GLN A 549 28.47 -36.18 -7.57
CA GLN A 549 29.31 -35.67 -6.48
C GLN A 549 28.66 -35.85 -5.10
N GLN A 550 27.34 -35.70 -5.02
CA GLN A 550 26.58 -35.87 -3.78
C GLN A 550 26.23 -37.34 -3.47
N ASN A 551 26.50 -38.26 -4.41
CA ASN A 551 26.12 -39.68 -4.32
C ASN A 551 24.62 -39.88 -4.00
N GLY A 552 23.77 -39.06 -4.60
CA GLY A 552 22.33 -39.05 -4.35
C GLY A 552 21.83 -37.78 -3.66
N ILE A 553 20.69 -37.25 -4.10
CA ILE A 553 20.12 -36.02 -3.55
C ILE A 553 18.60 -35.99 -3.64
N SER A 554 17.93 -35.42 -2.64
CA SER A 554 16.49 -35.16 -2.71
C SER A 554 16.16 -34.15 -3.81
N GLY A 555 15.07 -34.40 -4.55
CA GLY A 555 14.61 -33.49 -5.61
C GLY A 555 14.33 -32.07 -5.11
N SER A 556 13.90 -31.90 -3.85
CA SER A 556 13.70 -30.57 -3.24
C SER A 556 15.00 -29.77 -3.14
N VAL A 557 16.08 -30.42 -2.70
CA VAL A 557 17.40 -29.78 -2.55
C VAL A 557 18.00 -29.49 -3.92
N LEU A 558 17.85 -30.40 -4.88
CA LEU A 558 18.32 -30.19 -6.25
C LEU A 558 17.62 -28.98 -6.92
N LEU A 559 16.28 -28.93 -6.86
CA LEU A 559 15.50 -27.83 -7.45
C LEU A 559 15.85 -26.49 -6.80
N ASN A 560 16.05 -26.46 -5.48
CA ASN A 560 16.45 -25.24 -4.78
C ASN A 560 17.89 -24.81 -5.14
N HIS A 561 18.83 -25.76 -5.25
CA HIS A 561 20.22 -25.47 -5.60
C HIS A 561 20.33 -24.85 -7.01
N PHE A 562 19.72 -25.49 -8.01
CA PHE A 562 19.75 -25.01 -9.39
C PHE A 562 18.76 -23.86 -9.67
N GLY A 563 17.77 -23.65 -8.80
CA GLY A 563 16.91 -22.48 -8.83
C GLY A 563 17.55 -21.24 -8.21
N ALA A 564 18.50 -21.40 -7.29
CA ALA A 564 19.20 -20.30 -6.63
C ALA A 564 20.38 -19.78 -7.48
N SER A 565 20.95 -18.64 -7.06
CA SER A 565 22.22 -18.11 -7.57
C SER A 565 23.34 -19.14 -7.37
N PRO A 566 24.20 -19.43 -8.37
CA PRO A 566 24.40 -18.66 -9.62
C PRO A 566 23.60 -19.10 -10.85
N TYR A 567 22.66 -20.04 -10.72
CA TYR A 567 22.00 -20.71 -11.86
C TYR A 567 20.66 -20.06 -12.25
N GLY A 568 19.73 -19.93 -11.30
CA GLY A 568 18.43 -19.31 -11.57
C GLY A 568 17.48 -20.13 -12.46
N TYR A 569 17.71 -21.43 -12.61
CA TYR A 569 16.98 -22.28 -13.56
C TYR A 569 15.51 -22.43 -13.19
N PRO A 570 14.60 -22.27 -14.17
CA PRO A 570 13.20 -22.65 -13.98
C PRO A 570 13.09 -24.13 -13.57
N ALA A 571 12.17 -24.44 -12.66
CA ALA A 571 11.98 -25.82 -12.20
C ALA A 571 11.72 -26.79 -13.37
N ASP A 572 10.96 -26.36 -14.38
CA ASP A 572 10.63 -27.19 -15.54
C ASP A 572 11.82 -27.46 -16.46
N VAL A 573 12.81 -26.56 -16.50
CA VAL A 573 14.10 -26.82 -17.18
C VAL A 573 14.85 -27.94 -16.45
N VAL A 574 14.95 -27.86 -15.12
CA VAL A 574 15.61 -28.88 -14.32
C VAL A 574 14.89 -30.22 -14.48
N LYS A 575 13.55 -30.23 -14.42
CA LYS A 575 12.73 -31.43 -14.70
C LYS A 575 12.99 -32.00 -16.08
N ALA A 576 12.99 -31.18 -17.13
CA ALA A 576 13.27 -31.64 -18.49
C ALA A 576 14.65 -32.30 -18.60
N CYS A 577 15.67 -31.71 -17.97
CA CYS A 577 17.01 -32.30 -17.92
C CYS A 577 17.02 -33.63 -17.16
N LEU A 578 16.29 -33.74 -16.04
CA LEU A 578 16.16 -35.01 -15.30
C LEU A 578 15.45 -36.09 -16.12
N VAL A 579 14.39 -35.75 -16.86
CA VAL A 579 13.73 -36.69 -17.77
C VAL A 579 14.68 -37.13 -18.87
N GLY A 580 15.46 -36.21 -19.43
CA GLY A 580 16.53 -36.52 -20.38
C GLY A 580 17.55 -37.51 -19.83
N LEU A 581 18.06 -37.25 -18.62
CA LEU A 581 19.01 -38.13 -17.94
C LEU A 581 18.41 -39.50 -17.63
N LEU A 582 17.12 -39.56 -17.28
CA LEU A 582 16.39 -40.82 -17.07
C LEU A 582 16.29 -41.62 -18.38
N ARG A 583 15.90 -40.98 -19.49
CA ARG A 583 15.89 -41.60 -20.82
C ARG A 583 17.27 -42.08 -21.26
N GLY A 584 18.31 -41.33 -20.95
CA GLY A 584 19.70 -41.70 -21.22
C GLY A 584 20.24 -42.82 -20.32
N SER A 585 19.43 -43.40 -19.42
CA SER A 585 19.88 -44.35 -18.39
C SER A 585 21.01 -43.82 -17.49
N LYS A 586 21.10 -42.49 -17.34
CA LYS A 586 22.11 -41.78 -16.53
C LYS A 586 21.58 -41.39 -15.15
N LEU A 587 20.30 -41.63 -14.86
CA LEU A 587 19.65 -41.24 -13.61
C LEU A 587 18.70 -42.35 -13.16
N ARG A 588 18.61 -42.54 -11.85
CA ARG A 588 17.56 -43.34 -11.22
C ARG A 588 16.84 -42.51 -10.17
N ILE A 589 15.54 -42.75 -10.02
CA ILE A 589 14.69 -42.01 -9.12
C ILE A 589 14.07 -42.99 -8.15
N ARG A 590 14.29 -42.79 -6.85
CA ARG A 590 13.63 -43.55 -5.80
C ARG A 590 12.48 -42.72 -5.24
N PRO A 591 11.21 -43.07 -5.54
CA PRO A 591 10.05 -42.42 -4.93
C PRO A 591 10.00 -42.63 -3.41
N GLU A 592 9.29 -41.77 -2.69
CA GLU A 592 9.00 -41.92 -1.25
C GLU A 592 8.24 -43.23 -0.96
N ALA A 593 7.31 -43.59 -1.86
CA ALA A 593 6.55 -44.82 -1.80
C ALA A 593 6.45 -45.44 -3.20
N GLY A 594 6.91 -46.68 -3.34
CA GLY A 594 6.87 -47.43 -4.60
C GLY A 594 8.24 -47.96 -5.05
N PRO A 595 8.27 -48.70 -6.15
CA PRO A 595 9.51 -49.20 -6.76
C PRO A 595 10.36 -48.06 -7.33
N GLU A 596 11.67 -48.30 -7.48
CA GLU A 596 12.58 -47.36 -8.15
C GLU A 596 12.23 -47.22 -9.63
N ILE A 597 12.36 -46.00 -10.15
CA ILE A 597 12.11 -45.61 -11.53
C ILE A 597 13.45 -45.45 -12.22
N THR A 598 13.63 -46.21 -13.30
CA THR A 598 14.87 -46.37 -14.06
C THR A 598 14.68 -46.01 -15.54
N SER A 599 13.43 -45.98 -15.98
CA SER A 599 12.99 -45.64 -17.33
C SER A 599 11.76 -44.72 -17.29
N VAL A 600 11.56 -43.97 -18.37
CA VAL A 600 10.31 -43.23 -18.61
C VAL A 600 9.10 -44.14 -18.86
N ARG A 601 9.34 -45.43 -19.21
CA ARG A 601 8.29 -46.43 -19.41
C ARG A 601 7.83 -47.08 -18.11
N ASP A 602 8.56 -46.88 -17.01
CA ASP A 602 8.24 -47.46 -15.71
C ASP A 602 6.91 -46.89 -15.16
N PRO A 603 6.07 -47.72 -14.51
CA PRO A 603 4.86 -47.27 -13.84
C PRO A 603 5.14 -46.15 -12.84
N GLY A 604 4.45 -45.01 -13.00
CA GLY A 604 4.61 -43.83 -12.14
C GLY A 604 5.66 -42.82 -12.60
N ALA A 605 6.44 -43.10 -13.66
CA ALA A 605 7.42 -42.15 -14.20
C ALA A 605 6.78 -40.83 -14.66
N LYS A 606 5.66 -40.88 -15.38
CA LYS A 606 4.93 -39.68 -15.81
C LYS A 606 4.37 -38.88 -14.63
N ASP A 607 3.84 -39.57 -13.63
CA ASP A 607 3.31 -38.97 -12.41
C ASP A 607 4.40 -38.24 -11.62
N MET A 608 5.62 -38.82 -11.57
CA MET A 608 6.77 -38.25 -10.89
C MET A 608 7.10 -36.82 -11.38
N PHE A 609 7.03 -36.57 -12.68
CA PHE A 609 7.40 -35.27 -13.27
C PHE A 609 6.21 -34.31 -13.47
N THR A 610 4.98 -34.81 -13.41
CA THR A 610 3.76 -33.98 -13.48
C THR A 610 3.30 -33.51 -12.10
N LYS A 611 3.58 -34.27 -11.03
CA LYS A 611 3.25 -33.91 -9.64
C LYS A 611 4.49 -33.38 -8.92
N ASP A 612 4.61 -32.05 -8.83
CA ASP A 612 5.74 -31.36 -8.19
C ASP A 612 6.11 -31.87 -6.80
N ARG A 613 5.12 -32.30 -6.01
CA ARG A 613 5.34 -32.81 -4.66
C ARG A 613 6.10 -34.14 -4.67
N ASP A 614 5.81 -35.00 -5.63
CA ASP A 614 6.34 -36.37 -5.66
C ASP A 614 7.83 -36.31 -6.05
N LEU A 615 8.19 -35.49 -7.05
CA LEU A 615 9.60 -35.25 -7.40
C LEU A 615 10.38 -34.61 -6.25
N LYS A 616 9.80 -33.64 -5.53
CA LYS A 616 10.49 -32.96 -4.43
C LYS A 616 10.86 -33.91 -3.29
N ARG A 617 10.11 -35.00 -3.10
CA ARG A 617 10.33 -35.99 -2.05
C ARG A 617 11.13 -37.20 -2.52
N ALA A 618 11.26 -37.41 -3.81
CA ALA A 618 12.05 -38.49 -4.37
C ALA A 618 13.56 -38.24 -4.22
N ASP A 619 14.32 -39.32 -4.08
CA ASP A 619 15.78 -39.30 -4.13
C ASP A 619 16.26 -39.54 -5.57
N LEU A 620 17.13 -38.66 -6.04
CA LEU A 620 17.73 -38.69 -7.36
C LEU A 620 19.13 -39.29 -7.23
N LEU A 621 19.33 -40.47 -7.79
CA LEU A 621 20.50 -41.31 -7.60
C LEU A 621 21.30 -41.48 -8.91
N PRO A 622 22.63 -41.61 -8.85
CA PRO A 622 23.42 -42.02 -10.00
C PRO A 622 23.01 -43.42 -10.51
N PRO A 623 23.36 -43.78 -11.76
CA PRO A 623 23.05 -45.10 -12.29
C PRO A 623 23.78 -46.17 -11.45
N ASN A 624 23.17 -47.36 -11.33
CA ASN A 624 23.84 -48.50 -10.68
C ASN A 624 25.14 -48.84 -11.42
N GLU A 625 26.16 -49.32 -10.71
CA GLU A 625 27.22 -50.12 -11.34
C GLU A 625 26.54 -51.29 -12.08
N THR A 626 26.72 -51.33 -13.40
CA THR A 626 25.88 -52.04 -14.36
C THR A 626 25.66 -53.52 -14.01
N ASN A 627 24.45 -53.88 -13.56
CA ASN A 627 24.00 -55.28 -13.57
C ASN A 627 23.73 -55.79 -15.00
N ILE A 628 23.54 -54.89 -15.97
CA ILE A 628 23.29 -55.19 -17.39
C ILE A 628 24.37 -54.51 -18.24
N THR A 629 25.24 -55.30 -18.87
CA THR A 629 26.31 -54.82 -19.74
C THR A 629 25.84 -54.67 -21.20
N PRO A 630 26.54 -53.90 -22.06
CA PRO A 630 26.26 -53.88 -23.49
C PRO A 630 26.28 -55.28 -24.14
N ARG A 631 27.15 -56.17 -23.64
CA ARG A 631 27.22 -57.57 -24.09
C ARG A 631 25.95 -58.35 -23.73
N ASP A 632 25.40 -58.13 -22.55
CA ASP A 632 24.14 -58.76 -22.13
C ASP A 632 22.99 -58.33 -23.02
N ARG A 633 22.89 -57.02 -23.35
CA ARG A 633 21.85 -56.51 -24.27
C ARG A 633 21.96 -57.16 -25.64
N ILE A 634 23.17 -57.27 -26.20
CA ILE A 634 23.41 -57.94 -27.49
C ILE A 634 22.95 -59.40 -27.44
N ALA A 635 23.27 -60.12 -26.36
CA ALA A 635 22.87 -61.52 -26.20
C ALA A 635 21.34 -61.70 -26.11
N ILE A 636 20.65 -60.80 -25.42
CA ILE A 636 19.18 -60.80 -25.34
C ILE A 636 18.56 -60.48 -26.71
N CYS A 637 19.02 -59.43 -27.40
CA CYS A 637 18.52 -59.09 -28.73
C CYS A 637 18.71 -60.24 -29.72
N LYS A 638 19.87 -60.93 -29.66
CA LYS A 638 20.14 -62.12 -30.48
C LYS A 638 19.14 -63.25 -30.22
N PHE A 639 18.76 -63.49 -28.96
CA PHE A 639 17.72 -64.46 -28.62
C PHE A 639 16.37 -64.12 -29.28
N PHE A 640 15.92 -62.86 -29.17
CA PHE A 640 14.67 -62.44 -29.82
C PHE A 640 14.72 -62.57 -31.35
N GLN A 641 15.86 -62.25 -31.97
CA GLN A 641 16.03 -62.37 -33.41
C GLN A 641 16.04 -63.83 -33.88
N GLU A 642 16.80 -64.71 -33.22
CA GLU A 642 16.99 -66.11 -33.65
C GLU A 642 15.76 -66.98 -33.34
N PHE A 643 15.19 -66.84 -32.13
CA PHE A 643 14.15 -67.75 -31.64
C PHE A 643 12.74 -67.20 -31.82
N LEU A 644 12.58 -65.87 -31.80
CA LEU A 644 11.27 -65.21 -31.92
C LEU A 644 11.10 -64.46 -33.24
N ARG A 645 12.15 -64.34 -34.06
CA ARG A 645 12.16 -63.62 -35.34
C ARG A 645 11.73 -62.16 -35.22
N VAL A 646 12.09 -61.52 -34.10
CA VAL A 646 11.81 -60.10 -33.83
C VAL A 646 13.12 -59.35 -33.68
N GLU A 647 13.30 -58.27 -34.45
CA GLU A 647 14.41 -57.34 -34.26
C GLU A 647 14.07 -56.29 -33.19
N ILE A 648 15.05 -55.98 -32.34
CA ILE A 648 14.88 -55.09 -31.19
C ILE A 648 16.07 -54.14 -31.12
N ASP A 649 15.79 -52.86 -30.83
CA ASP A 649 16.81 -51.88 -30.50
C ASP A 649 17.55 -52.29 -29.20
N ARG A 650 18.84 -51.96 -29.08
CA ARG A 650 19.72 -52.40 -27.98
C ARG A 650 19.54 -51.58 -26.70
N GLU A 651 18.29 -51.36 -26.33
CA GLU A 651 17.86 -50.53 -25.20
C GLU A 651 17.01 -51.36 -24.23
N ASN A 652 17.11 -51.06 -22.94
CA ASN A 652 16.38 -51.81 -21.91
C ASN A 652 14.85 -51.70 -22.11
N ASP A 653 14.37 -50.52 -22.48
CA ASP A 653 12.98 -50.21 -22.79
C ASP A 653 12.43 -51.12 -23.90
N ALA A 654 13.13 -51.18 -25.04
CA ALA A 654 12.72 -51.98 -26.19
C ALA A 654 12.72 -53.49 -25.87
N ILE A 655 13.69 -53.95 -25.08
CA ILE A 655 13.76 -55.35 -24.63
C ILE A 655 12.58 -55.70 -23.72
N ALA A 656 12.26 -54.85 -22.74
CA ALA A 656 11.17 -55.09 -21.80
C ALA A 656 9.81 -55.12 -22.52
N ASP A 657 9.53 -54.16 -23.40
CA ASP A 657 8.27 -54.10 -24.13
C ASP A 657 8.08 -55.32 -25.04
N LYS A 658 9.13 -55.73 -25.76
CA LYS A 658 9.07 -56.94 -26.58
C LYS A 658 8.93 -58.21 -25.76
N ALA A 659 9.48 -58.27 -24.55
CA ALA A 659 9.21 -59.36 -23.63
C ALA A 659 7.72 -59.41 -23.24
N PHE A 660 7.11 -58.27 -22.89
CA PHE A 660 5.68 -58.20 -22.57
C PHE A 660 4.76 -58.49 -23.77
N GLU A 661 5.20 -58.17 -24.99
CA GLU A 661 4.46 -58.48 -26.22
C GLU A 661 4.53 -59.97 -26.60
N GLN A 662 5.73 -60.57 -26.53
CA GLN A 662 6.01 -61.89 -27.10
C GLN A 662 5.89 -63.04 -26.08
N PHE A 663 6.27 -62.83 -24.82
CA PHE A 663 6.29 -63.90 -23.81
C PHE A 663 4.90 -64.45 -23.46
N PRO A 664 3.81 -63.64 -23.42
CA PRO A 664 2.47 -64.20 -23.24
C PRO A 664 2.03 -65.12 -24.38
N ALA A 665 2.44 -64.85 -25.62
CA ALA A 665 2.16 -65.73 -26.75
C ALA A 665 2.92 -67.07 -26.62
N LEU A 666 4.17 -67.02 -26.16
CA LEU A 666 4.95 -68.23 -25.85
C LEU A 666 4.33 -69.02 -24.71
N ALA A 667 3.87 -68.35 -23.64
CA ALA A 667 3.21 -69.00 -22.52
C ALA A 667 1.91 -69.70 -22.96
N LYS A 668 1.11 -69.08 -23.85
CA LYS A 668 -0.09 -69.72 -24.44
C LYS A 668 0.27 -70.95 -25.27
N ARG A 669 1.32 -70.87 -26.10
CA ARG A 669 1.80 -72.03 -26.89
C ARG A 669 2.25 -73.17 -25.99
N LEU A 670 2.95 -72.86 -24.91
CA LEU A 670 3.37 -73.84 -23.90
C LEU A 670 2.17 -74.50 -23.22
N GLN A 671 1.16 -73.72 -22.80
CA GLN A 671 -0.09 -74.25 -22.22
C GLN A 671 -0.84 -75.16 -23.20
N GLU A 672 -0.84 -74.84 -24.50
CA GLU A 672 -1.48 -75.69 -25.50
C GLU A 672 -0.76 -77.03 -25.65
N VAL A 673 0.58 -77.01 -25.69
CA VAL A 673 1.41 -78.23 -25.72
C VAL A 673 1.19 -79.05 -24.45
N GLU A 674 1.18 -78.42 -23.29
CA GLU A 674 0.92 -79.07 -22.00
C GLU A 674 -0.48 -79.70 -21.95
N ARG A 675 -1.51 -79.01 -22.47
CA ARG A 675 -2.86 -79.57 -22.62
C ARG A 675 -2.88 -80.81 -23.52
N ARG A 676 -2.12 -80.79 -24.63
CA ARG A 676 -2.03 -81.95 -25.54
C ARG A 676 -1.24 -83.09 -24.90
N TYR A 677 -0.20 -82.77 -24.13
CA TYR A 677 0.61 -83.74 -23.40
C TYR A 677 -0.22 -84.46 -22.32
N ASN A 678 -1.08 -83.73 -21.60
CA ASN A 678 -2.02 -84.29 -20.63
C ASN A 678 -3.12 -85.18 -21.25
N LYS A 679 -3.33 -85.11 -22.57
CA LYS A 679 -4.24 -86.02 -23.29
C LYS A 679 -3.56 -87.33 -23.70
N LEU A 680 -2.24 -87.45 -23.55
CA LEU A 680 -1.55 -88.70 -23.81
C LEU A 680 -1.92 -89.76 -22.75
N PRO A 681 -2.07 -91.03 -23.16
CA PRO A 681 -2.32 -92.11 -22.22
C PRO A 681 -1.17 -92.24 -21.19
N ASN A 682 -1.53 -92.50 -19.93
CA ASN A 682 -0.64 -92.54 -18.74
C ASN A 682 -0.07 -91.19 -18.27
N THR A 683 -0.51 -90.06 -18.84
CA THR A 683 -0.15 -88.69 -18.40
C THR A 683 1.33 -88.54 -18.04
N PRO A 684 2.25 -88.64 -19.03
CA PRO A 684 3.67 -88.46 -18.78
C PRO A 684 3.96 -87.06 -18.23
N ASP A 685 5.04 -86.92 -17.45
CA ASP A 685 5.49 -85.62 -16.95
C ASP A 685 6.05 -84.76 -18.09
N LEU A 686 5.70 -83.48 -18.08
CA LEU A 686 6.22 -82.49 -19.03
C LEU A 686 7.76 -82.44 -18.94
N PRO A 687 8.50 -82.38 -20.06
CA PRO A 687 9.96 -82.28 -20.03
C PRO A 687 10.46 -81.14 -19.13
N GLY A 688 11.53 -81.40 -18.38
CA GLY A 688 12.02 -80.47 -17.34
C GLY A 688 12.41 -79.09 -17.86
N ASN A 689 12.82 -78.95 -19.12
CA ASN A 689 13.11 -77.66 -19.74
C ASN A 689 11.85 -76.85 -20.04
N LEU A 690 10.73 -77.50 -20.39
CA LEU A 690 9.45 -76.83 -20.58
C LEU A 690 8.84 -76.35 -19.25
N GLN A 691 9.01 -77.12 -18.17
CA GLN A 691 8.62 -76.68 -16.82
C GLN A 691 9.44 -75.47 -16.35
N LYS A 692 10.76 -75.50 -16.60
CA LYS A 692 11.65 -74.36 -16.32
C LYS A 692 11.32 -73.15 -17.19
N LEU A 693 10.92 -73.36 -18.46
CA LEU A 693 10.49 -72.30 -19.37
C LEU A 693 9.27 -71.56 -18.83
N GLN A 694 8.25 -72.29 -18.32
CA GLN A 694 7.08 -71.66 -17.71
C GLN A 694 7.48 -70.72 -16.57
N SER A 695 8.29 -71.21 -15.63
CA SER A 695 8.78 -70.40 -14.51
C SER A 695 9.63 -69.21 -14.97
N ALA A 696 10.44 -69.39 -16.01
CA ALA A 696 11.27 -68.32 -16.58
C ALA A 696 10.42 -67.22 -17.23
N LEU A 697 9.41 -67.58 -18.05
CA LEU A 697 8.49 -66.63 -18.67
C LEU A 697 7.72 -65.83 -17.62
N GLU A 698 7.17 -66.51 -16.60
CA GLU A 698 6.47 -65.87 -15.49
C GLU A 698 7.37 -64.90 -14.71
N LYS A 699 8.61 -65.28 -14.40
CA LYS A 699 9.58 -64.41 -13.71
C LYS A 699 9.93 -63.18 -14.54
N CYS A 700 10.07 -63.32 -15.86
CA CYS A 700 10.39 -62.21 -16.75
C CYS A 700 9.24 -61.20 -16.88
N THR A 701 7.99 -61.64 -16.83
CA THR A 701 6.82 -60.74 -16.95
C THR A 701 6.21 -60.32 -15.61
N ARG A 702 6.85 -60.65 -14.48
CA ARG A 702 6.30 -60.41 -13.12
C ARG A 702 6.38 -58.95 -12.69
N SER A 703 7.52 -58.30 -12.91
CA SER A 703 7.72 -56.88 -12.57
C SER A 703 7.38 -56.03 -13.77
N ARG A 704 6.63 -54.94 -13.58
CA ARG A 704 6.39 -53.95 -14.64
C ARG A 704 7.52 -52.92 -14.75
N GLN A 705 8.57 -53.04 -13.94
CA GLN A 705 9.77 -52.21 -14.03
C GLN A 705 10.68 -52.74 -15.14
N VAL A 706 11.19 -51.83 -15.97
CA VAL A 706 12.04 -52.14 -17.12
C VAL A 706 13.34 -52.80 -16.67
N GLU A 707 14.05 -52.22 -15.70
CA GLU A 707 15.34 -52.78 -15.24
C GLU A 707 15.19 -54.19 -14.65
N ASP A 708 14.18 -54.41 -13.79
CA ASP A 708 13.90 -55.74 -13.22
C ASP A 708 13.61 -56.78 -14.30
N THR A 709 12.80 -56.41 -15.30
CA THR A 709 12.43 -57.29 -16.42
C THR A 709 13.67 -57.73 -17.19
N VAL A 710 14.53 -56.78 -17.55
CA VAL A 710 15.77 -57.08 -18.30
C VAL A 710 16.74 -57.91 -17.46
N ILE A 711 16.83 -57.67 -16.15
CA ILE A 711 17.62 -58.51 -15.23
C ILE A 711 17.09 -59.95 -15.19
N GLN A 712 15.77 -60.15 -15.14
CA GLN A 712 15.18 -61.48 -15.15
C GLN A 712 15.38 -62.20 -16.48
N ILE A 713 15.27 -61.49 -17.61
CA ILE A 713 15.58 -62.06 -18.94
C ILE A 713 17.04 -62.47 -19.01
N LYS A 714 17.97 -61.62 -18.56
CA LYS A 714 19.39 -61.95 -18.47
C LYS A 714 19.63 -63.22 -17.65
N LYS A 715 19.04 -63.30 -16.45
CA LYS A 715 19.22 -64.44 -15.53
C LYS A 715 18.67 -65.76 -16.08
N ASN A 716 17.62 -65.71 -16.90
CA ASN A 716 16.97 -66.89 -17.45
C ASN A 716 17.24 -67.10 -18.95
N LEU A 717 18.22 -66.41 -19.54
CA LEU A 717 18.41 -66.38 -21.00
C LEU A 717 18.67 -67.76 -21.60
N ASP A 718 19.49 -68.59 -20.94
CA ASP A 718 19.80 -69.94 -21.39
C ASP A 718 18.55 -70.85 -21.26
N THR A 719 17.84 -70.77 -20.14
CA THR A 719 16.56 -71.48 -19.94
C THR A 719 15.50 -71.10 -20.98
N LEU A 720 15.41 -69.81 -21.34
CA LEU A 720 14.51 -69.32 -22.38
C LEU A 720 14.91 -69.87 -23.75
N ARG A 721 16.21 -69.92 -24.06
CA ARG A 721 16.73 -70.48 -25.32
C ARG A 721 16.38 -71.95 -25.45
N ASP A 722 16.78 -72.76 -24.47
CA ASP A 722 16.60 -74.21 -24.50
C ASP A 722 15.11 -74.57 -24.50
N GLY A 723 14.32 -73.89 -23.66
CA GLY A 723 12.88 -74.11 -23.57
C GLY A 723 12.11 -73.74 -24.84
N VAL A 724 12.42 -72.60 -25.48
CA VAL A 724 11.72 -72.20 -26.73
C VAL A 724 12.06 -73.14 -27.88
N GLN A 725 13.30 -73.61 -27.96
CA GLN A 725 13.71 -74.59 -28.95
C GLN A 725 12.96 -75.92 -28.78
N GLU A 726 12.93 -76.44 -27.55
CA GLU A 726 12.23 -77.69 -27.23
C GLU A 726 10.72 -77.57 -27.42
N LEU A 727 10.13 -76.42 -27.09
CA LEU A 727 8.73 -76.13 -27.33
C LEU A 727 8.40 -76.21 -28.84
N GLY A 728 9.27 -75.69 -29.70
CA GLY A 728 9.10 -75.77 -31.16
C GLY A 728 9.14 -77.20 -31.69
N ILE A 729 10.06 -78.03 -31.19
CA ILE A 729 10.19 -79.44 -31.57
C ILE A 729 8.92 -80.21 -31.14
N ILE A 730 8.57 -80.14 -29.86
CA ILE A 730 7.42 -80.89 -29.31
C ILE A 730 6.11 -80.41 -29.92
N GLN A 731 5.95 -79.11 -30.19
CA GLN A 731 4.75 -78.62 -30.86
C GLN A 731 4.58 -79.21 -32.27
N THR A 732 5.67 -79.51 -32.97
CA THR A 732 5.67 -80.13 -34.30
C THR A 732 5.37 -81.62 -34.22
N ASP A 733 6.02 -82.32 -33.29
CA ASP A 733 5.88 -83.78 -33.13
C ASP A 733 4.52 -84.17 -32.49
N LEU A 734 4.02 -83.33 -31.57
CA LEU A 734 2.80 -83.57 -30.79
C LEU A 734 1.57 -82.90 -31.42
N SER A 735 1.30 -83.26 -32.69
CA SER A 735 0.08 -82.85 -33.40
C SER A 735 -1.17 -83.55 -32.85
N GLU A 736 -2.37 -82.98 -33.05
CA GLU A 736 -3.63 -83.64 -32.62
C GLU A 736 -3.80 -85.04 -33.23
N ASN A 737 -3.33 -85.23 -34.47
CA ASN A 737 -3.32 -86.52 -35.15
C ASN A 737 -2.39 -87.52 -34.46
N ALA A 738 -1.21 -87.07 -34.01
CA ALA A 738 -0.26 -87.90 -33.28
C ALA A 738 -0.82 -88.33 -31.91
N VAL A 739 -1.44 -87.40 -31.17
CA VAL A 739 -2.08 -87.70 -29.88
C VAL A 739 -3.22 -88.72 -30.04
N GLN A 740 -4.06 -88.57 -31.07
CA GLN A 740 -5.13 -89.54 -31.37
C GLN A 740 -4.57 -90.91 -31.81
N ALA A 741 -3.50 -90.94 -32.59
CA ALA A 741 -2.86 -92.19 -33.01
C ALA A 741 -2.29 -92.96 -31.82
N VAL A 742 -1.62 -92.28 -30.88
CA VAL A 742 -1.10 -92.88 -29.64
C VAL A 742 -2.23 -93.36 -28.73
N ALA A 743 -3.30 -92.57 -28.57
CA ALA A 743 -4.48 -92.97 -27.79
C ALA A 743 -5.18 -94.22 -28.38
N ARG A 744 -5.29 -94.31 -29.71
CA ARG A 744 -5.82 -95.50 -30.41
C ARG A 744 -4.90 -96.72 -30.21
N ALA A 745 -3.59 -96.55 -30.31
CA ALA A 745 -2.63 -97.63 -30.11
C ALA A 745 -2.72 -98.23 -28.70
N VAL A 746 -2.85 -97.39 -27.66
CA VAL A 746 -3.01 -97.87 -26.28
C VAL A 746 -4.37 -98.54 -26.05
N ASN A 747 -5.45 -98.06 -26.67
CA ASN A 747 -6.74 -98.74 -26.61
C ASN A 747 -6.72 -100.13 -27.27
N ILE A 748 -6.00 -100.30 -28.38
CA ILE A 748 -5.81 -101.62 -29.02
C ILE A 748 -4.99 -102.54 -28.12
N GLN A 749 -4.01 -102.01 -27.40
CA GLN A 749 -3.17 -102.77 -26.46
C GLN A 749 -3.92 -103.22 -25.19
N LYS A 750 -5.01 -102.53 -24.80
CA LYS A 750 -5.90 -102.94 -23.69
C LYS A 750 -6.95 -104.00 -24.08
N ILE A 751 -7.17 -104.22 -25.38
CA ILE A 751 -8.15 -105.19 -25.92
C ILE A 751 -7.49 -106.55 -26.22
N LYS A 752 -6.15 -106.62 -26.25
CA LYS A 752 -5.37 -107.85 -26.13
C LYS A 752 -5.05 -108.11 -24.66
#